data_AF-A0A9P5XU22-F1
#
_entry.id   AF-A0A9P5XU22-F1
#
_cell.length_a   1.000
_cell.length_b   1.000
_cell.length_c   1.000
_cell.angle_alpha   90.00
_cell.angle_beta   90.00
_cell.angle_gamma   90.00
#
_symmetry.space_group_name_H-M   'P 1'
#
loop_
_entity.id
_entity.type
_entity.pdbx_description
1 polymer ?
#
loop_
_entity_poly.entity_id
_entity_poly.type
_entity_poly.pdbx_seq_one_letter_code
_entity_poly.pdbx_strand_id
1 'polypeptide(L)'
;MVLPANFSPDLLRTDSSLLLHAKCTKDEITGVDGRVGAAVNQGRHIVTSPNSKNIFYPPLGGDRNVFLRNDLLFADDDYLQWPQSFIPEVPHLACIPRPPASEMPVSIMWKLPDRTAFIVEDHGILRGIGKLSPQWLLTLKQVSGPLINRCKEPLFGEVVALTAQLLNTLQDILHRLEHISTNFRSVQLGVRATQRVYLELLACLDYMEIYRPRMDESTHSRFAVSNRIGTFTTDVNICNRMYRAGIPVWLIRPSNSLHSIHIASVAPVQMPNDILKLEPAIRPSYPAIYTGGSIRDKYLALANHSLGYLVYPDPFGSIRAHGNVNPPLPPPGLSKKELRSKRYSPYANRKKDPAALSGGRNKFEDPVSPFLPPAIPLWRRALENVNLHSAKFQYPDLLPTDLGYVFPEPASLLSIQSPDRQKGFFCTWLRYRHALIYRVSSGGFDTQPMPNTVWRALLNHDFVVKSTTGDTQTRSQKHREMAKDFLKSCLDVEGVELGDPDGSRLQVSWNGKTFEDLGKDDFEEIIWELAELNFRFELLALDSRATNESSASRQELVLKCLPRTSLGASLLVADLGSANQGLAGTSWADRGDYVLALRKLMSSWRGEVPPIIKMEKVFWSLEEAAELEEVMTRHYCTTFYNYFRRAPIVPRRLSHIVSRYEDPPSAITIIDPRPNILYDKLTLSSRIP
;
A
#
# COMPACT_ATOMS: atom_id res chain seq x y z
N MET A 1 4.53 56.96 12.05
CA MET A 1 3.51 56.96 10.97
C MET A 1 2.14 56.89 11.62
N VAL A 2 1.15 57.63 11.15
CA VAL A 2 -0.21 57.63 11.73
C VAL A 2 -1.16 56.98 10.72
N LEU A 3 -2.05 56.09 11.19
CA LEU A 3 -3.04 55.48 10.31
C LEU A 3 -4.04 56.55 9.80
N PRO A 4 -4.42 56.52 8.51
CA PRO A 4 -5.44 57.42 7.99
C PRO A 4 -6.79 57.20 8.69
N ALA A 5 -7.54 58.28 8.94
CA ALA A 5 -8.87 58.19 9.55
C ALA A 5 -9.87 57.36 8.72
N ASN A 6 -9.69 57.31 7.40
CA ASN A 6 -10.49 56.51 6.46
C ASN A 6 -9.72 55.26 6.00
N PHE A 7 -9.22 54.45 6.95
CA PHE A 7 -8.48 53.23 6.62
C PHE A 7 -9.33 52.25 5.81
N SER A 8 -8.78 51.75 4.70
CA SER A 8 -9.40 50.72 3.86
C SER A 8 -8.36 49.66 3.43
N PRO A 9 -8.79 48.42 3.11
CA PRO A 9 -7.89 47.38 2.64
C PRO A 9 -7.05 47.78 1.41
N ASP A 10 -7.62 48.60 0.51
CA ASP A 10 -6.93 49.04 -0.71
C ASP A 10 -5.69 49.88 -0.42
N LEU A 11 -5.68 50.62 0.71
CA LEU A 11 -4.51 51.41 1.12
C LEU A 11 -3.32 50.51 1.48
N LEU A 12 -3.56 49.35 2.12
CA LEU A 12 -2.51 48.36 2.41
C LEU A 12 -1.96 47.69 1.16
N ARG A 13 -2.75 47.63 0.08
CA ARG A 13 -2.30 47.10 -1.21
C ARG A 13 -1.33 48.07 -1.89
N THR A 14 -1.60 49.38 -1.81
CA THR A 14 -0.80 50.42 -2.47
C THR A 14 0.39 50.89 -1.63
N ASP A 15 0.26 50.87 -0.31
CA ASP A 15 1.31 51.31 0.63
C ASP A 15 1.46 50.31 1.78
N SER A 16 2.42 49.39 1.63
CA SER A 16 2.73 48.40 2.67
C SER A 16 3.41 49.02 3.90
N SER A 17 3.92 50.24 3.82
CA SER A 17 4.59 50.90 4.96
C SER A 17 3.61 51.18 6.10
N LEU A 18 2.30 51.29 5.81
CA LEU A 18 1.22 51.47 6.79
C LEU A 18 1.19 50.38 7.88
N LEU A 19 1.74 49.20 7.60
CA LEU A 19 1.93 48.15 8.59
C LEU A 19 2.83 48.57 9.76
N LEU A 20 3.69 49.57 9.57
CA LEU A 20 4.63 50.09 10.58
C LEU A 20 4.08 51.30 11.36
N HIS A 21 2.78 51.58 11.29
CA HIS A 21 2.14 52.69 12.00
C HIS A 21 2.46 52.70 13.51
N ALA A 22 2.39 51.53 14.16
CA ALA A 22 2.79 51.29 15.54
C ALA A 22 3.99 50.32 15.56
N LYS A 23 5.10 50.76 14.96
CA LYS A 23 6.32 49.96 14.85
C LYS A 23 6.70 49.38 16.22
N CYS A 24 6.86 48.06 16.29
CA CYS A 24 7.26 47.41 17.54
C CYS A 24 8.69 47.84 17.89
N THR A 25 8.84 48.70 18.91
CA THR A 25 10.14 49.12 19.48
C THR A 25 10.48 48.36 20.75
N LYS A 26 9.67 47.36 21.12
CA LYS A 26 9.93 46.53 22.30
C LYS A 26 11.16 45.67 22.06
N ASP A 27 12.05 45.60 23.05
CA ASP A 27 13.17 44.65 23.06
C ASP A 27 12.66 43.19 23.05
N GLU A 28 11.42 42.97 23.49
CA GLU A 28 10.76 41.67 23.52
C GLU A 28 9.47 41.65 22.67
N ILE A 29 9.52 40.93 21.55
CA ILE A 29 8.35 40.61 20.71
C ILE A 29 7.51 39.56 21.44
N THR A 30 6.20 39.79 21.58
CA THR A 30 5.27 38.78 22.10
C THR A 30 4.71 37.93 20.96
N GLY A 31 4.08 36.78 21.27
CA GLY A 31 3.50 35.91 20.24
C GLY A 31 2.33 36.52 19.45
N VAL A 32 1.83 37.70 19.85
CA VAL A 32 0.76 38.43 19.14
C VAL A 32 1.29 39.60 18.30
N ASP A 33 2.54 39.99 18.54
CA ASP A 33 3.28 40.99 17.77
C ASP A 33 3.92 40.34 16.53
N GLY A 34 4.29 41.14 15.55
CA GLY A 34 5.00 40.69 14.35
C GLY A 34 6.47 41.12 14.36
N ARG A 35 7.40 40.17 14.36
CA ARG A 35 8.79 40.45 13.94
C ARG A 35 8.80 40.90 12.48
N VAL A 36 8.04 40.19 11.67
CA VAL A 36 7.76 40.52 10.27
C VAL A 36 6.26 40.52 10.04
N GLY A 37 5.81 41.34 9.10
CA GLY A 37 4.42 41.36 8.66
C GLY A 37 4.28 41.73 7.19
N ALA A 38 3.18 41.30 6.58
CA ALA A 38 2.82 41.68 5.22
C ALA A 38 1.31 41.72 5.05
N ALA A 39 0.85 42.54 4.09
CA ALA A 39 -0.53 42.57 3.65
C ALA A 39 -0.71 41.56 2.52
N VAL A 40 -1.78 40.75 2.57
CA VAL A 40 -2.09 39.71 1.58
C VAL A 40 -3.55 39.80 1.14
N ASN A 41 -3.92 39.01 0.13
CA ASN A 41 -5.28 38.97 -0.42
C ASN A 41 -5.82 40.38 -0.71
N GLN A 42 -5.07 41.13 -1.53
CA GLN A 42 -5.39 42.52 -1.91
C GLN A 42 -5.55 43.46 -0.69
N GLY A 43 -4.75 43.27 0.35
CA GLY A 43 -4.78 44.10 1.55
C GLY A 43 -5.91 43.78 2.53
N ARG A 44 -6.77 42.79 2.23
CA ARG A 44 -7.88 42.41 3.12
C ARG A 44 -7.40 41.73 4.40
N HIS A 45 -6.26 41.05 4.35
CA HIS A 45 -5.68 40.33 5.47
C HIS A 45 -4.26 40.80 5.73
N ILE A 46 -3.84 40.72 6.99
CA ILE A 46 -2.49 40.96 7.45
C ILE A 46 -1.96 39.65 8.02
N VAL A 47 -0.79 39.23 7.56
CA VAL A 47 -0.08 38.06 8.08
C VAL A 47 1.13 38.56 8.84
N THR A 48 1.26 38.12 10.10
CA THR A 48 2.41 38.46 10.96
C THR A 48 3.05 37.20 11.48
N SER A 49 4.37 37.20 11.65
CA SER A 49 5.07 36.15 12.37
C SER A 49 5.91 36.73 13.51
N PRO A 50 5.78 36.22 14.74
CA PRO A 50 6.61 36.65 15.88
C PRO A 50 8.02 36.04 15.84
N ASN A 51 8.21 34.91 15.13
CA ASN A 51 9.45 34.12 15.20
C ASN A 51 10.05 33.75 13.83
N SER A 52 9.32 33.86 12.72
CA SER A 52 9.89 33.71 11.38
C SER A 52 10.55 35.00 10.89
N LYS A 53 11.48 34.87 9.92
CA LYS A 53 12.04 35.98 9.14
C LYS A 53 11.30 36.22 7.83
N ASN A 54 10.49 35.25 7.39
CA ASN A 54 9.79 35.26 6.11
C ASN A 54 8.28 35.19 6.32
N ILE A 55 7.51 35.80 5.41
CA ILE A 55 6.05 35.64 5.32
C ILE A 55 5.74 34.74 4.14
N PHE A 56 4.99 33.67 4.39
CA PHE A 56 4.46 32.79 3.34
C PHE A 56 3.03 33.22 2.99
N TYR A 57 2.64 33.10 1.72
CA TYR A 57 1.26 33.31 1.33
C TYR A 57 0.36 32.21 1.94
N PRO A 58 -0.63 32.56 2.79
CA PRO A 58 -1.56 31.60 3.35
C PRO A 58 -2.52 31.03 2.30
N PRO A 59 -3.11 29.84 2.51
CA PRO A 59 -4.10 29.25 1.60
C PRO A 59 -5.46 29.98 1.70
N LEU A 60 -5.47 31.29 1.39
CA LEU A 60 -6.65 32.14 1.34
C LEU A 60 -7.31 32.01 -0.03
N GLY A 61 -8.61 31.73 -0.07
CA GLY A 61 -9.36 31.58 -1.31
C GLY A 61 -10.55 30.64 -1.16
N GLY A 62 -11.17 30.28 -2.29
CA GLY A 62 -12.22 29.27 -2.36
C GLY A 62 -11.68 27.84 -2.30
N ASP A 63 -12.42 26.92 -2.90
CA ASP A 63 -12.08 25.50 -2.89
C ASP A 63 -10.69 25.22 -3.48
N ARG A 64 -9.96 24.35 -2.80
CA ARG A 64 -8.67 23.80 -3.19
C ARG A 64 -8.91 22.65 -4.16
N ASN A 65 -8.02 22.50 -5.14
CA ASN A 65 -8.02 21.34 -6.04
C ASN A 65 -6.67 20.62 -5.92
N VAL A 66 -6.65 19.50 -5.21
CA VAL A 66 -5.42 18.82 -4.78
C VAL A 66 -5.12 17.65 -5.71
N PHE A 67 -3.97 17.69 -6.37
CA PHE A 67 -3.50 16.64 -7.28
C PHE A 67 -1.96 16.60 -7.32
N LEU A 68 -1.41 15.49 -7.82
CA LEU A 68 0.03 15.30 -7.90
C LEU A 68 0.68 16.20 -8.96
N ARG A 69 1.75 16.86 -8.54
CA ARG A 69 2.62 17.68 -9.40
C ARG A 69 3.74 16.84 -10.01
N ASN A 70 4.54 17.44 -10.89
CA ASN A 70 5.65 16.74 -11.57
C ASN A 70 6.64 16.05 -10.61
N ASP A 71 6.85 16.61 -9.42
CA ASP A 71 7.71 16.04 -8.37
C ASP A 71 6.99 15.05 -7.43
N LEU A 72 5.75 14.69 -7.75
CA LEU A 72 4.89 13.77 -7.00
C LEU A 72 4.52 14.26 -5.59
N LEU A 73 4.50 15.58 -5.41
CA LEU A 73 3.97 16.23 -4.21
C LEU A 73 2.73 17.05 -4.56
N PHE A 74 2.12 17.68 -3.56
CA PHE A 74 0.85 18.40 -3.71
C PHE A 74 0.99 19.93 -3.69
N ALA A 75 2.18 20.44 -3.99
CA ALA A 75 2.48 21.88 -3.98
C ALA A 75 2.15 22.54 -2.62
N ASP A 76 1.48 23.69 -2.64
CA ASP A 76 1.13 24.47 -1.45
C ASP A 76 0.01 23.85 -0.60
N ASP A 77 -0.62 22.77 -1.07
CA ASP A 77 -1.50 21.94 -0.26
C ASP A 77 -0.74 20.85 0.53
N ASP A 78 0.54 20.65 0.24
CA ASP A 78 1.37 19.64 0.89
C ASP A 78 2.00 20.16 2.19
N TYR A 79 1.63 19.57 3.32
CA TYR A 79 2.22 19.88 4.63
C TYR A 79 3.72 19.55 4.73
N LEU A 80 4.28 18.81 3.77
CA LEU A 80 5.72 18.59 3.68
C LEU A 80 6.50 19.77 3.07
N GLN A 81 5.82 20.66 2.34
CA GLN A 81 6.46 21.73 1.56
C GLN A 81 6.07 23.13 2.03
N TRP A 82 4.81 23.32 2.43
CA TRP A 82 4.25 24.63 2.71
C TRP A 82 3.52 24.67 4.05
N PRO A 83 3.62 25.77 4.82
CA PRO A 83 2.85 25.91 6.06
C PRO A 83 1.36 25.75 5.79
N GLN A 84 0.70 25.00 6.65
CA GLN A 84 -0.72 24.72 6.55
C GLN A 84 -1.48 25.39 7.69
N SER A 85 -2.79 25.59 7.51
CA SER A 85 -3.65 26.07 8.60
C SER A 85 -3.65 25.08 9.76
N PHE A 86 -3.57 25.58 10.99
CA PHE A 86 -3.55 24.76 12.20
C PHE A 86 -4.89 24.02 12.36
N ILE A 87 -4.78 22.72 12.65
CA ILE A 87 -5.94 21.83 12.85
C ILE A 87 -5.73 21.11 14.19
N PRO A 88 -6.61 21.32 15.19
CA PRO A 88 -6.47 20.71 16.52
C PRO A 88 -6.39 19.18 16.52
N GLU A 89 -7.00 18.51 15.53
CA GLU A 89 -7.05 17.06 15.40
C GLU A 89 -5.74 16.45 14.84
N VAL A 90 -4.91 17.25 14.17
CA VAL A 90 -3.61 16.82 13.61
C VAL A 90 -2.52 17.88 13.90
N PRO A 91 -2.31 18.24 15.18
CA PRO A 91 -1.46 19.37 15.56
C PRO A 91 0.03 19.13 15.25
N HIS A 92 0.43 17.85 15.14
CA HIS A 92 1.78 17.44 14.78
C HIS A 92 2.21 17.89 13.39
N LEU A 93 1.28 18.18 12.47
CA LEU A 93 1.63 18.63 11.11
C LEU A 93 2.39 19.98 11.11
N ALA A 94 2.23 20.81 12.15
CA ALA A 94 3.05 22.02 12.31
C ALA A 94 4.54 21.71 12.60
N CYS A 95 4.83 20.49 13.07
CA CYS A 95 6.14 20.01 13.50
C CYS A 95 6.89 19.26 12.40
N ILE A 96 6.41 19.27 11.15
CA ILE A 96 7.09 18.63 10.02
C ILE A 96 8.46 19.30 9.82
N PRO A 97 9.57 18.54 9.75
CA PRO A 97 10.89 19.11 9.59
C PRO A 97 11.11 19.63 8.17
N ARG A 98 11.83 20.75 8.08
CA ARG A 98 12.39 21.25 6.81
C ARG A 98 13.65 20.45 6.45
N PRO A 99 14.02 20.41 5.16
CA PRO A 99 15.29 19.80 4.76
C PRO A 99 16.45 20.43 5.55
N PRO A 100 17.49 19.64 5.88
CA PRO A 100 18.69 20.17 6.52
C PRO A 100 19.39 21.16 5.59
N ALA A 101 20.10 22.14 6.17
CA ALA A 101 20.82 23.15 5.41
C ALA A 101 22.01 22.57 4.62
N SER A 102 22.60 21.49 5.13
CA SER A 102 23.71 20.77 4.51
C SER A 102 23.27 19.37 4.09
N GLU A 103 23.91 18.86 3.03
CA GLU A 103 23.68 17.50 2.56
C GLU A 103 24.14 16.47 3.59
N MET A 104 23.23 15.59 4.01
CA MET A 104 23.46 14.51 4.98
C MET A 104 22.68 13.27 4.54
N PRO A 105 22.93 12.07 5.09
CA PRO A 105 22.17 10.87 4.72
C PRO A 105 20.64 11.06 4.82
N VAL A 106 20.16 11.76 5.86
CA VAL A 106 18.72 12.06 6.04
C VAL A 106 18.13 12.95 4.94
N SER A 107 18.95 13.71 4.21
CA SER A 107 18.51 14.56 3.09
C SER A 107 17.78 13.75 2.00
N ILE A 108 18.01 12.43 1.93
CA ILE A 108 17.25 11.53 1.06
C ILE A 108 15.73 11.63 1.29
N MET A 109 15.29 12.04 2.49
CA MET A 109 13.87 12.20 2.82
C MET A 109 13.17 13.37 2.10
N TRP A 110 13.92 14.18 1.36
CA TRP A 110 13.38 15.27 0.52
C TRP A 110 13.75 15.14 -0.96
N LYS A 111 14.48 14.09 -1.36
CA LYS A 111 14.98 13.90 -2.72
C LYS A 111 14.12 12.95 -3.53
N LEU A 112 13.91 13.27 -4.81
CA LEU A 112 13.26 12.36 -5.74
C LEU A 112 14.32 11.56 -6.51
N PRO A 113 14.23 10.22 -6.59
CA PRO A 113 15.19 9.44 -7.35
C PRO A 113 15.10 9.78 -8.84
N ASP A 114 16.26 9.86 -9.48
CA ASP A 114 16.39 9.96 -10.94
C ASP A 114 16.54 8.57 -11.58
N ARG A 115 16.75 8.52 -12.89
CA ARG A 115 16.86 7.25 -13.64
C ARG A 115 18.08 6.41 -13.23
N THR A 116 19.13 7.00 -12.68
CA THR A 116 20.32 6.27 -12.21
C THR A 116 20.03 5.46 -10.94
N ALA A 117 19.00 5.86 -10.18
CA ALA A 117 18.51 5.16 -9.01
C ALA A 117 17.52 4.02 -9.34
N PHE A 118 17.31 3.69 -10.62
CA PHE A 118 16.36 2.67 -11.06
C PHE A 118 17.08 1.56 -11.81
N ILE A 119 17.02 0.34 -11.28
CA ILE A 119 17.64 -0.85 -11.86
C ILE A 119 16.58 -1.65 -12.59
N VAL A 120 16.65 -1.63 -13.92
CA VAL A 120 15.71 -2.35 -14.80
C VAL A 120 15.98 -3.85 -14.69
N GLU A 121 14.91 -4.66 -14.64
CA GLU A 121 15.01 -6.11 -14.70
C GLU A 121 14.70 -6.60 -16.11
N ASP A 122 15.74 -6.77 -16.92
CA ASP A 122 15.61 -7.09 -18.36
C ASP A 122 15.39 -8.61 -18.66
N HIS A 123 15.23 -9.43 -17.62
CA HIS A 123 15.15 -10.90 -17.75
C HIS A 123 13.72 -11.45 -17.89
N GLY A 124 12.69 -10.58 -17.81
CA GLY A 124 11.28 -10.94 -17.89
C GLY A 124 10.62 -10.65 -19.24
N ILE A 125 9.33 -10.98 -19.35
CA ILE A 125 8.52 -10.69 -20.54
C ILE A 125 8.21 -9.19 -20.71
N LEU A 126 8.20 -8.42 -19.61
CA LEU A 126 8.06 -6.96 -19.64
C LEU A 126 9.43 -6.30 -19.50
N ARG A 127 9.65 -5.25 -20.30
CA ARG A 127 10.77 -4.30 -20.18
C ARG A 127 10.30 -3.03 -19.50
N GLY A 128 11.24 -2.32 -18.87
CA GLY A 128 10.99 -1.03 -18.22
C GLY A 128 10.37 -1.11 -16.82
N ILE A 129 10.18 -2.32 -16.30
CA ILE A 129 9.96 -2.57 -14.87
C ILE A 129 11.29 -2.88 -14.18
N GLY A 130 11.38 -2.54 -12.91
CA GLY A 130 12.61 -2.65 -12.16
C GLY A 130 12.44 -2.23 -10.71
N LYS A 131 13.56 -2.06 -10.03
CA LYS A 131 13.61 -1.78 -8.60
C LYS A 131 14.37 -0.50 -8.31
N LEU A 132 14.16 0.05 -7.12
CA LEU A 132 15.03 1.08 -6.58
C LEU A 132 16.44 0.49 -6.42
N SER A 133 17.48 1.28 -6.72
CA SER A 133 18.85 0.79 -6.62
C SER A 133 19.18 0.38 -5.17
N PRO A 134 19.98 -0.69 -4.98
CA PRO A 134 20.31 -1.18 -3.64
C PRO A 134 20.89 -0.09 -2.73
N GLN A 135 21.70 0.83 -3.28
CA GLN A 135 22.29 1.93 -2.51
C GLN A 135 21.27 2.96 -2.03
N TRP A 136 20.29 3.31 -2.87
CA TRP A 136 19.20 4.20 -2.49
C TRP A 136 18.34 3.56 -1.39
N LEU A 137 17.96 2.28 -1.58
CA LEU A 137 17.18 1.53 -0.62
C LEU A 137 17.91 1.39 0.72
N LEU A 138 19.21 1.09 0.69
CA LEU A 138 20.04 0.98 1.89
C LEU A 138 20.05 2.30 2.67
N THR A 139 20.20 3.43 1.97
CA THR A 139 20.19 4.75 2.62
C THR A 139 18.83 5.07 3.25
N LEU A 140 17.71 4.74 2.56
CA LEU A 140 16.37 4.88 3.14
C LEU A 140 16.20 4.04 4.42
N LYS A 141 16.66 2.78 4.39
CA LYS A 141 16.61 1.88 5.56
C LYS A 141 17.46 2.39 6.71
N GLN A 142 18.70 2.82 6.43
CA GLN A 142 19.61 3.37 7.44
C GLN A 142 19.04 4.61 8.14
N VAL A 143 18.42 5.52 7.38
CA VAL A 143 17.78 6.73 7.93
C VAL A 143 16.49 6.40 8.70
N SER A 144 15.75 5.38 8.26
CA SER A 144 14.50 4.96 8.90
C SER A 144 14.73 4.17 10.19
N GLY A 145 15.82 3.40 10.28
CA GLY A 145 16.14 2.53 11.42
C GLY A 145 16.08 3.21 12.80
N PRO A 146 16.74 4.37 13.02
CA PRO A 146 16.65 5.11 14.28
C PRO A 146 15.22 5.50 14.66
N LEU A 147 14.41 5.93 13.69
CA LEU A 147 13.02 6.30 13.92
C LEU A 147 12.15 5.08 14.27
N ILE A 148 12.35 3.97 13.56
CA ILE A 148 11.70 2.68 13.84
C ILE A 148 12.03 2.21 15.25
N ASN A 149 13.30 2.34 15.68
CA ASN A 149 13.72 1.95 17.03
C ASN A 149 13.13 2.87 18.10
N ARG A 150 13.03 4.18 17.86
CA ARG A 150 12.38 5.13 18.79
C ARG A 150 10.92 4.76 19.07
N CYS A 151 10.23 4.14 18.12
CA CYS A 151 8.84 3.69 18.28
C CYS A 151 8.68 2.39 19.08
N LYS A 152 9.78 1.72 19.46
CA LYS A 152 9.72 0.49 20.29
C LYS A 152 9.54 0.80 21.78
N GLU A 153 9.82 2.04 22.19
CA GLU A 153 9.59 2.50 23.56
C GLU A 153 8.08 2.68 23.81
N PRO A 154 7.58 2.39 25.03
CA PRO A 154 6.16 2.51 25.34
C PRO A 154 5.68 3.96 25.23
N LEU A 155 4.88 4.23 24.20
CA LEU A 155 4.11 5.46 24.03
C LEU A 155 2.74 5.31 24.73
N PHE A 156 2.12 6.43 25.13
CA PHE A 156 0.83 6.43 25.85
C PHE A 156 -0.29 7.15 25.07
N GLY A 157 -1.51 6.59 25.07
CA GLY A 157 -2.77 7.21 24.59
C GLY A 157 -3.04 7.11 23.07
N GLU A 158 -3.96 7.94 22.54
CA GLU A 158 -4.40 7.95 21.12
C GLU A 158 -3.25 8.10 20.11
N VAL A 159 -2.13 8.71 20.52
CA VAL A 159 -0.97 8.88 19.66
C VAL A 159 -0.29 7.54 19.35
N VAL A 160 -0.45 6.53 20.20
CA VAL A 160 0.03 5.15 19.98
C VAL A 160 -0.59 4.56 18.72
N ALA A 161 -1.88 4.78 18.48
CA ALA A 161 -2.57 4.20 17.33
C ALA A 161 -2.05 4.80 16.02
N LEU A 162 -1.90 6.13 15.95
CA LEU A 162 -1.38 6.81 14.77
C LEU A 162 0.09 6.48 14.53
N THR A 163 0.95 6.50 15.56
CA THR A 163 2.37 6.18 15.39
C THR A 163 2.58 4.72 15.02
N ALA A 164 1.81 3.79 15.59
CA ALA A 164 1.83 2.38 15.19
C ALA A 164 1.37 2.19 13.73
N GLN A 165 0.31 2.89 13.31
CA GLN A 165 -0.15 2.84 11.92
C GLN A 165 0.92 3.37 10.95
N LEU A 166 1.50 4.54 11.24
CA LEU A 166 2.57 5.13 10.43
C LEU A 166 3.82 4.25 10.41
N LEU A 167 4.20 3.66 11.54
CA LEU A 167 5.33 2.72 11.63
C LEU A 167 5.12 1.49 10.73
N ASN A 168 3.96 0.83 10.85
CA ASN A 168 3.60 -0.31 10.01
C ASN A 168 3.62 0.08 8.52
N THR A 169 3.05 1.24 8.19
CA THR A 169 3.00 1.76 6.82
C THR A 169 4.41 2.01 6.28
N LEU A 170 5.31 2.61 7.09
CA LEU A 170 6.69 2.88 6.69
C LEU A 170 7.43 1.58 6.36
N GLN A 171 7.29 0.59 7.23
CA GLN A 171 7.83 -0.76 7.05
C GLN A 171 7.30 -1.39 5.76
N ASP A 172 5.98 -1.49 5.61
CA ASP A 172 5.34 -2.13 4.44
C ASP A 172 5.73 -1.46 3.10
N ILE A 173 5.92 -0.13 3.06
CA ILE A 173 6.41 0.57 1.85
C ILE A 173 7.88 0.20 1.56
N LEU A 174 8.75 0.19 2.59
CA LEU A 174 10.16 -0.17 2.42
C LEU A 174 10.32 -1.62 1.94
N HIS A 175 9.54 -2.54 2.51
CA HIS A 175 9.49 -3.94 2.08
C HIS A 175 9.05 -4.04 0.61
N ARG A 176 8.01 -3.30 0.22
CA ARG A 176 7.54 -3.27 -1.17
C ARG A 176 8.58 -2.72 -2.14
N LEU A 177 9.30 -1.65 -1.77
CA LEU A 177 10.36 -1.05 -2.60
C LEU A 177 11.54 -2.00 -2.84
N GLU A 178 11.80 -2.92 -1.91
CA GLU A 178 12.86 -3.92 -2.05
C GLU A 178 12.49 -5.10 -2.94
N HIS A 179 11.28 -5.61 -2.76
CA HIS A 179 10.93 -6.91 -3.34
C HIS A 179 10.15 -6.79 -4.65
N ILE A 180 9.35 -5.73 -4.85
CA ILE A 180 8.43 -5.63 -5.98
C ILE A 180 9.01 -4.78 -7.11
N SER A 181 9.11 -5.38 -8.29
CA SER A 181 9.51 -4.69 -9.51
C SER A 181 8.32 -3.94 -10.10
N THR A 182 8.50 -2.64 -10.34
CA THR A 182 7.46 -1.76 -10.91
C THR A 182 8.07 -0.80 -11.93
N ASN A 183 7.25 -0.04 -12.64
CA ASN A 183 7.77 1.05 -13.49
C ASN A 183 8.44 2.13 -12.62
N PHE A 184 9.31 2.93 -13.24
CA PHE A 184 10.06 3.97 -12.54
C PHE A 184 9.19 4.99 -11.77
N ARG A 185 8.02 5.36 -12.31
CA ARG A 185 7.14 6.34 -11.67
C ARG A 185 6.50 5.76 -10.41
N SER A 186 6.16 4.47 -10.41
CA SER A 186 5.72 3.75 -9.21
C SER A 186 6.81 3.65 -8.16
N VAL A 187 8.08 3.44 -8.54
CA VAL A 187 9.22 3.51 -7.59
C VAL A 187 9.33 4.91 -6.98
N GLN A 188 9.25 5.97 -7.79
CA GLN A 188 9.25 7.35 -7.31
C GLN A 188 8.10 7.63 -6.33
N LEU A 189 6.89 7.13 -6.63
CA LEU A 189 5.73 7.22 -5.72
C LEU A 189 5.97 6.48 -4.41
N GLY A 190 6.55 5.28 -4.46
CA GLY A 190 6.93 4.54 -3.25
C GLY A 190 7.91 5.32 -2.38
N VAL A 191 8.92 5.95 -2.99
CA VAL A 191 9.85 6.83 -2.25
C VAL A 191 9.13 8.04 -1.66
N ARG A 192 8.22 8.70 -2.39
CA ARG A 192 7.42 9.81 -1.83
C ARG A 192 6.52 9.37 -0.67
N ALA A 193 5.93 8.18 -0.76
CA ALA A 193 5.14 7.60 0.31
C ALA A 193 6.01 7.32 1.54
N THR A 194 7.20 6.74 1.37
CA THR A 194 8.19 6.57 2.45
C THR A 194 8.52 7.90 3.12
N GLN A 195 8.83 8.93 2.32
CA GLN A 195 9.17 10.26 2.81
C GLN A 195 8.06 10.88 3.64
N ARG A 196 6.82 10.85 3.13
CA ARG A 196 5.67 11.41 3.85
C ARG A 196 5.46 10.72 5.20
N VAL A 197 5.41 9.39 5.19
CA VAL A 197 5.15 8.61 6.40
C VAL A 197 6.30 8.79 7.41
N TYR A 198 7.55 8.79 6.95
CA TYR A 198 8.71 9.07 7.81
C TYR A 198 8.64 10.46 8.45
N LEU A 199 8.42 11.50 7.64
CA LEU A 199 8.40 12.89 8.11
C LEU A 199 7.23 13.15 9.05
N GLU A 200 6.08 12.55 8.79
CA GLU A 200 4.90 12.64 9.65
C GLU A 200 5.10 11.87 10.97
N LEU A 201 5.63 10.64 10.92
CA LEU A 201 5.95 9.87 12.12
C LEU A 201 6.95 10.61 13.02
N LEU A 202 8.00 11.18 12.43
CA LEU A 202 8.96 12.01 13.15
C LEU A 202 8.28 13.25 13.77
N ALA A 203 7.39 13.91 13.04
CA ALA A 203 6.65 15.06 13.54
C ALA A 203 5.68 14.68 14.69
N CYS A 204 5.04 13.51 14.63
CA CYS A 204 4.22 12.99 15.73
C CYS A 204 5.03 12.83 17.02
N LEU A 205 6.18 12.13 16.92
CA LEU A 205 7.04 11.88 18.08
C LEU A 205 7.64 13.18 18.63
N ASP A 206 8.15 14.05 17.77
CA ASP A 206 8.68 15.35 18.18
C ASP A 206 7.59 16.25 18.79
N TYR A 207 6.36 16.21 18.27
CA TYR A 207 5.24 16.93 18.86
C TYR A 207 4.99 16.47 20.29
N MET A 208 4.95 15.16 20.53
CA MET A 208 4.72 14.61 21.87
C MET A 208 5.87 14.88 22.85
N GLU A 209 7.09 14.59 22.43
CA GLU A 209 8.26 14.53 23.31
C GLU A 209 8.89 15.92 23.53
N ILE A 210 8.75 16.82 22.56
CA ILE A 210 9.45 18.10 22.55
C ILE A 210 8.45 19.25 22.59
N TYR A 211 7.55 19.34 21.61
CA TYR A 211 6.83 20.59 21.39
C TYR A 211 5.62 20.78 22.29
N ARG A 212 4.83 19.74 22.54
CA ARG A 212 3.69 19.79 23.44
C ARG A 212 4.11 20.17 24.88
N PRO A 213 5.15 19.55 25.49
CA PRO A 213 5.67 20.00 26.77
C PRO A 213 6.03 21.49 26.79
N ARG A 214 6.68 21.99 25.73
CA ARG A 214 7.03 23.43 25.60
C ARG A 214 5.83 24.34 25.40
N MET A 215 4.73 23.86 24.82
CA MET A 215 3.48 24.62 24.69
C MET A 215 2.76 24.77 26.03
N ASP A 216 2.81 23.71 26.85
CA ASP A 216 2.11 23.62 28.13
C ASP A 216 2.93 24.22 29.30
N GLU A 217 4.23 24.43 29.11
CA GLU A 217 5.12 25.04 30.10
C GLU A 217 4.65 26.46 30.49
N SER A 218 4.49 26.70 31.79
CA SER A 218 4.04 27.99 32.35
C SER A 218 5.19 29.00 32.53
N THR A 219 6.43 28.58 32.31
CA THR A 219 7.61 29.45 32.42
C THR A 219 7.69 30.42 31.24
N HIS A 220 8.28 31.60 31.45
CA HIS A 220 8.51 32.61 30.39
C HIS A 220 9.66 32.23 29.42
N SER A 221 10.13 30.98 29.47
CA SER A 221 11.26 30.50 28.67
C SER A 221 10.89 30.49 27.18
N ARG A 222 11.60 31.30 26.39
CA ARG A 222 11.45 31.33 24.93
C ARG A 222 12.42 30.35 24.30
N PHE A 223 11.90 29.35 23.58
CA PHE A 223 12.74 28.43 22.84
C PHE A 223 13.18 29.03 21.49
N ALA A 224 14.39 28.69 21.06
CA ALA A 224 14.89 29.06 19.74
C ALA A 224 13.99 28.49 18.63
N VAL A 225 13.88 29.24 17.54
CA VAL A 225 13.04 28.86 16.40
C VAL A 225 13.59 27.60 15.76
N SER A 226 12.76 26.57 15.73
CA SER A 226 13.09 25.25 15.20
C SER A 226 13.01 25.25 13.67
N ASN A 227 13.83 24.40 13.04
CA ASN A 227 13.79 24.17 11.59
C ASN A 227 12.59 23.29 11.20
N ARG A 228 11.38 23.84 11.30
CA ARG A 228 10.10 23.19 10.99
C ARG A 228 9.32 23.96 9.93
N ILE A 229 8.39 23.29 9.26
CA ILE A 229 7.52 23.91 8.26
C ILE A 229 6.68 25.00 8.92
N GLY A 230 6.08 24.70 10.07
CA GLY A 230 5.25 25.62 10.84
C GLY A 230 3.80 25.64 10.39
N THR A 231 3.02 26.60 10.90
CA THR A 231 1.57 26.65 10.65
C THR A 231 1.00 28.07 10.56
N PHE A 232 -0.07 28.21 9.80
CA PHE A 232 -0.93 29.39 9.82
C PHE A 232 -2.02 29.24 10.88
N THR A 233 -2.39 30.34 11.55
CA THR A 233 -3.55 30.33 12.46
C THR A 233 -4.23 31.69 12.47
N THR A 234 -5.52 31.71 12.74
CA THR A 234 -6.27 32.93 13.10
C THR A 234 -6.44 33.07 14.60
N ASP A 235 -6.11 32.03 15.38
CA ASP A 235 -6.22 32.01 16.84
C ASP A 235 -4.92 32.50 17.49
N VAL A 236 -5.05 33.59 18.24
CA VAL A 236 -4.00 34.24 19.01
C VAL A 236 -3.40 33.31 20.07
N ASN A 237 -4.20 32.45 20.70
CA ASN A 237 -3.74 31.51 21.72
C ASN A 237 -2.85 30.43 21.11
N ILE A 238 -3.26 29.88 19.96
CA ILE A 238 -2.44 28.92 19.21
C ILE A 238 -1.14 29.58 18.75
N CYS A 239 -1.20 30.82 18.26
CA CYS A 239 0.00 31.57 17.87
C CYS A 239 0.97 31.72 19.05
N ASN A 240 0.47 32.09 20.23
CA ASN A 240 1.28 32.19 21.44
C ASN A 240 1.90 30.85 21.86
N ARG A 241 1.13 29.74 21.81
CA ARG A 241 1.65 28.40 22.14
C ARG A 241 2.75 27.96 21.17
N MET A 242 2.53 28.11 19.87
CA MET A 242 3.52 27.78 18.84
C MET A 242 4.78 28.64 18.96
N TYR A 243 4.59 29.95 19.19
CA TYR A 243 5.69 30.89 19.44
C TYR A 243 6.55 30.46 20.62
N ARG A 244 5.92 30.14 21.77
CA ARG A 244 6.61 29.65 22.97
C ARG A 244 7.36 28.36 22.69
N ALA A 245 6.73 27.39 22.01
CA ALA A 245 7.36 26.12 21.66
C ALA A 245 8.53 26.23 20.67
N GLY A 246 8.76 27.39 20.07
CA GLY A 246 9.77 27.61 19.05
C GLY A 246 9.36 27.07 17.68
N ILE A 247 8.08 26.80 17.44
CA ILE A 247 7.56 26.39 16.12
C ILE A 247 7.25 27.64 15.29
N PRO A 248 7.73 27.73 14.03
CA PRO A 248 7.37 28.84 13.14
C PRO A 248 5.86 28.97 12.98
N VAL A 249 5.34 30.19 13.20
CA VAL A 249 3.89 30.43 13.15
C VAL A 249 3.57 31.76 12.47
N TRP A 250 2.46 31.78 11.73
CA TRP A 250 1.96 32.94 11.02
C TRP A 250 0.51 33.21 11.42
N LEU A 251 0.30 34.32 12.12
CA LEU A 251 -1.02 34.78 12.55
C LEU A 251 -1.67 35.59 11.42
N ILE A 252 -2.83 35.13 10.95
CA ILE A 252 -3.65 35.78 9.94
C ILE A 252 -4.72 36.60 10.64
N ARG A 253 -4.77 37.90 10.34
CA ARG A 253 -5.77 38.83 10.90
C ARG A 253 -6.47 39.61 9.79
N PRO A 254 -7.75 39.98 9.96
CA PRO A 254 -8.38 40.93 9.07
C PRO A 254 -7.70 42.30 9.18
N SER A 255 -7.67 43.03 8.07
CA SER A 255 -7.00 44.35 7.98
C SER A 255 -7.55 45.39 8.93
N ASN A 256 -8.84 45.32 9.29
CA ASN A 256 -9.47 46.22 10.27
C ASN A 256 -8.85 46.10 11.68
N SER A 257 -8.18 44.99 12.00
CA SER A 257 -7.47 44.83 13.26
C SER A 257 -6.14 45.59 13.32
N LEU A 258 -5.67 46.21 12.23
CA LEU A 258 -4.33 46.82 12.12
C LEU A 258 -3.97 47.72 13.31
N HIS A 259 -4.92 48.51 13.81
CA HIS A 259 -4.74 49.41 14.95
C HIS A 259 -4.23 48.74 16.24
N SER A 260 -4.43 47.42 16.37
CA SER A 260 -4.02 46.61 17.52
C SER A 260 -2.75 45.77 17.27
N ILE A 261 -2.10 45.95 16.12
CA ILE A 261 -0.99 45.12 15.66
C ILE A 261 0.32 45.92 15.66
N HIS A 262 1.32 45.43 16.38
CA HIS A 262 2.68 45.95 16.29
C HIS A 262 3.52 45.10 15.34
N ILE A 263 4.19 45.74 14.38
CA ILE A 263 5.04 45.06 13.40
C ILE A 263 6.41 45.74 13.40
N ALA A 264 7.49 44.98 13.59
CA ALA A 264 8.84 45.53 13.61
C ALA A 264 9.38 45.82 12.20
N SER A 265 9.05 44.98 11.22
CA SER A 265 9.49 45.12 9.83
C SER A 265 8.49 44.55 8.83
N VAL A 266 8.41 45.14 7.64
CA VAL A 266 7.65 44.58 6.51
C VAL A 266 8.54 43.60 5.76
N ALA A 267 8.01 42.42 5.46
CA ALA A 267 8.73 41.40 4.69
C ALA A 267 8.00 41.10 3.37
N PRO A 268 8.73 40.73 2.30
CA PRO A 268 8.09 40.26 1.08
C PRO A 268 7.32 38.96 1.35
N VAL A 269 6.20 38.81 0.65
CA VAL A 269 5.38 37.60 0.71
C VAL A 269 5.97 36.57 -0.26
N GLN A 270 6.32 35.40 0.26
CA GLN A 270 6.74 34.27 -0.55
C GLN A 270 5.51 33.62 -1.17
N MET A 271 5.44 33.62 -2.51
CA MET A 271 4.36 32.96 -3.24
C MET A 271 4.74 31.49 -3.52
N PRO A 272 3.77 30.57 -3.52
CA PRO A 272 3.99 29.18 -3.90
C PRO A 272 4.69 29.02 -5.25
N ASN A 273 4.29 29.81 -6.25
CA ASN A 273 4.80 29.73 -7.62
C ASN A 273 6.30 30.01 -7.73
N ASP A 274 6.89 30.72 -6.76
CA ASP A 274 8.29 31.10 -6.78
C ASP A 274 9.21 29.98 -6.23
N ILE A 275 8.64 29.04 -5.47
CA ILE A 275 9.40 28.07 -4.66
C ILE A 275 9.01 26.62 -5.00
N LEU A 276 7.75 26.38 -5.35
CA LEU A 276 7.18 25.06 -5.52
C LEU A 276 6.92 24.74 -6.98
N LYS A 277 6.89 23.44 -7.29
CA LYS A 277 6.49 22.94 -8.61
C LYS A 277 4.97 22.88 -8.67
N LEU A 278 4.37 23.77 -9.46
CA LEU A 278 2.91 23.83 -9.64
C LEU A 278 2.43 23.11 -10.90
N GLU A 279 3.35 22.73 -11.79
CA GLU A 279 2.97 22.05 -13.02
C GLU A 279 2.40 20.66 -12.71
N PRO A 280 1.21 20.32 -13.26
CA PRO A 280 0.66 18.97 -13.15
C PRO A 280 1.65 17.92 -13.65
N ALA A 281 1.62 16.73 -13.05
CA ALA A 281 2.31 15.59 -13.62
C ALA A 281 1.74 15.30 -15.02
N ILE A 282 2.58 15.40 -16.05
CA ILE A 282 2.12 15.29 -17.44
C ILE A 282 1.79 13.82 -17.77
N ARG A 283 2.56 12.87 -17.24
CA ARG A 283 2.39 11.43 -17.52
C ARG A 283 2.80 10.55 -16.32
N PRO A 284 1.92 9.63 -15.87
CA PRO A 284 0.48 9.64 -16.13
C PRO A 284 -0.18 10.90 -15.54
N SER A 285 -1.32 11.32 -16.11
CA SER A 285 -2.14 12.35 -15.48
C SER A 285 -2.82 11.75 -14.24
N TYR A 286 -2.63 12.40 -13.08
CA TYR A 286 -3.29 11.98 -11.85
C TYR A 286 -4.56 12.82 -11.62
N PRO A 287 -5.70 12.19 -11.31
CA PRO A 287 -6.91 12.94 -10.98
C PRO A 287 -6.73 13.72 -9.67
N ALA A 288 -7.59 14.71 -9.48
CA ALA A 288 -7.73 15.35 -8.18
C ALA A 288 -8.15 14.33 -7.12
N ILE A 289 -7.45 14.34 -5.99
CA ILE A 289 -7.75 13.49 -4.84
C ILE A 289 -8.67 14.19 -3.84
N TYR A 290 -8.80 15.52 -3.94
CA TYR A 290 -9.64 16.33 -3.09
C TYR A 290 -10.03 17.63 -3.80
N THR A 291 -11.30 18.00 -3.70
CA THR A 291 -11.80 19.32 -4.07
C THR A 291 -12.67 19.86 -2.94
N GLY A 292 -12.32 21.01 -2.38
CA GLY A 292 -13.06 21.60 -1.27
C GLY A 292 -12.23 22.54 -0.40
N GLY A 293 -12.76 22.96 0.74
CA GLY A 293 -12.07 23.85 1.67
C GLY A 293 -10.77 23.27 2.25
N SER A 294 -9.88 24.11 2.77
CA SER A 294 -8.63 23.65 3.42
C SER A 294 -8.87 23.17 4.86
N ILE A 295 -9.69 22.12 5.01
CA ILE A 295 -10.12 21.52 6.29
C ILE A 295 -9.48 20.14 6.51
N ARG A 296 -9.81 19.49 7.62
CA ARG A 296 -9.32 18.14 8.01
C ARG A 296 -9.42 17.11 6.88
N ASP A 297 -10.50 17.13 6.10
CA ASP A 297 -10.75 16.16 5.02
C ASP A 297 -9.68 16.21 3.92
N LYS A 298 -9.06 17.38 3.68
CA LYS A 298 -7.93 17.51 2.75
C LYS A 298 -6.76 16.63 3.18
N TYR A 299 -6.44 16.61 4.48
CA TYR A 299 -5.32 15.85 5.04
C TYR A 299 -5.62 14.36 5.09
N LEU A 300 -6.88 13.99 5.37
CA LEU A 300 -7.32 12.61 5.22
C LEU A 300 -7.17 12.12 3.78
N ALA A 301 -7.53 12.94 2.78
CA ALA A 301 -7.33 12.59 1.38
C ALA A 301 -5.85 12.40 1.03
N LEU A 302 -4.95 13.27 1.53
CA LEU A 302 -3.50 13.14 1.36
C LEU A 302 -2.93 11.86 2.00
N ALA A 303 -3.36 11.54 3.22
CA ALA A 303 -2.97 10.32 3.92
C ALA A 303 -3.48 9.08 3.18
N ASN A 304 -4.76 9.06 2.81
CA ASN A 304 -5.39 7.97 2.07
C ASN A 304 -4.75 7.76 0.70
N HIS A 305 -4.36 8.83 -0.01
CA HIS A 305 -3.64 8.70 -1.28
C HIS A 305 -2.30 7.98 -1.09
N SER A 306 -1.58 8.31 -0.02
CA SER A 306 -0.28 7.71 0.29
C SER A 306 -0.42 6.23 0.69
N LEU A 307 -1.47 5.91 1.45
CA LEU A 307 -1.85 4.52 1.76
C LEU A 307 -2.32 3.75 0.51
N GLY A 308 -2.89 4.45 -0.47
CA GLY A 308 -3.30 3.87 -1.76
C GLY A 308 -2.15 3.17 -2.51
N TYR A 309 -0.90 3.53 -2.24
CA TYR A 309 0.27 2.80 -2.76
C TYR A 309 0.37 1.36 -2.23
N LEU A 310 -0.12 1.09 -1.01
CA LEU A 310 -0.11 -0.22 -0.37
C LEU A 310 -1.40 -1.02 -0.60
N VAL A 311 -2.47 -0.39 -1.09
CA VAL A 311 -3.73 -1.08 -1.34
C VAL A 311 -3.59 -2.02 -2.53
N TYR A 312 -3.97 -3.27 -2.32
CA TYR A 312 -4.01 -4.28 -3.37
C TYR A 312 -5.36 -4.24 -4.09
N PRO A 313 -5.40 -4.36 -5.43
CA PRO A 313 -6.65 -4.63 -6.12
C PRO A 313 -7.28 -5.93 -5.57
N ASP A 314 -8.61 -6.02 -5.59
CA ASP A 314 -9.32 -7.29 -5.47
C ASP A 314 -9.62 -7.81 -6.89
N PRO A 315 -8.86 -8.80 -7.39
CA PRO A 315 -9.08 -9.44 -8.68
C PRO A 315 -10.52 -9.95 -8.86
N PHE A 316 -11.17 -10.36 -7.76
CA PHE A 316 -12.44 -11.07 -7.77
C PHE A 316 -13.66 -10.17 -7.51
N GLY A 317 -13.45 -8.90 -7.12
CA GLY A 317 -14.50 -7.98 -6.69
C GLY A 317 -15.20 -7.21 -7.82
N SER A 318 -14.47 -6.88 -8.89
CA SER A 318 -14.94 -5.97 -9.95
C SER A 318 -16.20 -6.44 -10.72
N ILE A 319 -16.53 -7.73 -10.71
CA ILE A 319 -17.65 -8.27 -11.53
C ILE A 319 -18.97 -8.34 -10.76
N ARG A 320 -18.94 -8.44 -9.43
CA ARG A 320 -20.18 -8.54 -8.62
C ARG A 320 -20.73 -7.18 -8.18
N ALA A 321 -19.92 -6.11 -8.25
CA ALA A 321 -20.31 -4.75 -7.90
C ALA A 321 -21.28 -4.09 -8.90
N HIS A 322 -21.39 -4.60 -10.15
CA HIS A 322 -22.32 -4.07 -11.15
C HIS A 322 -23.72 -4.67 -11.02
N GLY A 323 -24.32 -4.49 -9.84
CA GLY A 323 -25.73 -4.82 -9.58
C GLY A 323 -26.69 -3.64 -9.69
N ASN A 324 -26.23 -2.39 -9.85
CA ASN A 324 -27.12 -1.21 -9.83
C ASN A 324 -26.51 0.07 -10.45
N VAL A 325 -25.93 -0.02 -11.65
CA VAL A 325 -25.70 1.18 -12.48
C VAL A 325 -26.16 0.84 -13.89
N ASN A 326 -27.25 1.46 -14.33
CA ASN A 326 -27.62 1.46 -15.74
C ASN A 326 -26.40 1.92 -16.54
N PRO A 327 -25.82 1.10 -17.44
CA PRO A 327 -24.73 1.56 -18.29
C PRO A 327 -25.23 2.72 -19.15
N PRO A 328 -24.35 3.67 -19.53
CA PRO A 328 -24.71 4.71 -20.47
C PRO A 328 -25.28 4.06 -21.73
N LEU A 329 -26.43 4.55 -22.18
CA LEU A 329 -27.04 4.10 -23.43
C LEU A 329 -25.99 4.21 -24.55
N PRO A 330 -25.74 3.14 -25.33
CA PRO A 330 -24.85 3.22 -26.47
C PRO A 330 -25.44 4.17 -27.52
N PRO A 331 -24.60 4.86 -28.32
CA PRO A 331 -25.07 5.65 -29.44
C PRO A 331 -25.92 4.77 -30.39
N PRO A 332 -27.00 5.32 -30.97
CA PRO A 332 -27.92 4.53 -31.77
C PRO A 332 -27.21 4.10 -33.06
N GLY A 333 -27.03 2.78 -33.25
CA GLY A 333 -26.54 2.29 -34.55
C GLY A 333 -25.96 0.89 -34.63
N LEU A 334 -25.76 0.12 -33.55
CA LEU A 334 -25.18 -1.23 -33.66
C LEU A 334 -26.01 -2.27 -32.91
N SER A 335 -26.41 -3.33 -33.63
CA SER A 335 -27.33 -4.35 -33.13
C SER A 335 -26.66 -5.24 -32.06
N LYS A 336 -27.46 -5.66 -31.06
CA LYS A 336 -27.04 -6.51 -29.92
C LYS A 336 -26.45 -7.88 -30.30
N LYS A 337 -26.36 -8.24 -31.58
CA LYS A 337 -25.82 -9.54 -32.04
C LYS A 337 -24.31 -9.53 -32.34
N GLU A 338 -23.65 -8.38 -32.45
CA GLU A 338 -22.23 -8.30 -32.81
C GLU A 338 -21.26 -8.16 -31.62
N LEU A 339 -21.76 -7.86 -30.42
CA LEU A 339 -20.95 -7.67 -29.20
C LEU A 339 -20.59 -8.96 -28.44
N ARG A 340 -20.99 -10.15 -28.92
CA ARG A 340 -20.78 -11.43 -28.21
C ARG A 340 -19.88 -12.45 -28.88
N SER A 341 -19.21 -12.12 -29.99
CA SER A 341 -18.24 -13.05 -30.58
C SER A 341 -16.96 -12.35 -31.03
N LYS A 342 -15.94 -12.42 -30.16
CA LYS A 342 -14.49 -12.50 -30.49
C LYS A 342 -13.67 -12.27 -29.21
N ARG A 343 -13.82 -13.16 -28.23
CA ARG A 343 -12.76 -13.50 -27.27
C ARG A 343 -12.59 -15.01 -27.37
N TYR A 344 -11.49 -15.42 -28.01
CA TYR A 344 -10.92 -16.76 -28.10
C TYR A 344 -11.82 -17.93 -27.63
N SER A 345 -12.44 -18.61 -28.61
CA SER A 345 -12.76 -20.03 -28.48
C SER A 345 -12.45 -20.71 -29.82
N PRO A 346 -11.36 -21.48 -29.93
CA PRO A 346 -11.10 -22.23 -31.16
C PRO A 346 -11.98 -23.47 -31.30
N TYR A 347 -12.78 -23.83 -30.29
CA TYR A 347 -13.66 -25.01 -30.33
C TYR A 347 -14.93 -24.78 -29.51
N ALA A 348 -15.87 -24.00 -30.06
CA ALA A 348 -17.24 -23.97 -29.55
C ALA A 348 -18.17 -24.57 -30.61
N ASN A 349 -18.37 -25.88 -30.54
CA ASN A 349 -19.68 -26.55 -30.74
C ASN A 349 -19.49 -28.06 -30.78
N ARG A 350 -19.54 -28.70 -29.61
CA ARG A 350 -20.17 -30.02 -29.44
C ARG A 350 -20.79 -30.03 -28.05
N LYS A 351 -22.12 -30.07 -27.98
CA LYS A 351 -22.83 -30.46 -26.76
C LYS A 351 -22.28 -31.82 -26.35
N LYS A 352 -21.53 -31.87 -25.25
CA LYS A 352 -21.17 -33.12 -24.59
C LYS A 352 -22.07 -33.25 -23.36
N ASP A 353 -22.64 -34.43 -23.21
CA ASP A 353 -23.46 -34.81 -22.07
C ASP A 353 -22.73 -34.56 -20.73
N PRO A 354 -23.46 -34.21 -19.65
CA PRO A 354 -22.88 -33.95 -18.33
C PRO A 354 -22.09 -35.12 -17.72
N ALA A 355 -22.27 -36.34 -18.26
CA ALA A 355 -21.65 -37.56 -17.76
C ALA A 355 -20.19 -37.79 -18.22
N ALA A 356 -19.61 -36.91 -19.04
CA ALA A 356 -18.27 -37.09 -19.61
C ALA A 356 -17.12 -36.35 -18.88
N LEU A 357 -17.29 -35.92 -17.62
CA LEU A 357 -16.27 -35.23 -16.82
C LEU A 357 -15.46 -36.15 -15.86
N SER A 358 -15.64 -37.47 -15.92
CA SER A 358 -14.98 -38.44 -15.04
C SER A 358 -13.55 -38.85 -15.49
N GLY A 359 -12.72 -37.88 -15.88
CA GLY A 359 -11.33 -38.14 -16.25
C GLY A 359 -10.32 -37.12 -15.71
N GLY A 360 -10.76 -36.15 -14.90
CA GLY A 360 -9.91 -35.14 -14.29
C GLY A 360 -9.46 -35.49 -12.87
N ARG A 361 -8.31 -34.96 -12.45
CA ARG A 361 -7.82 -35.05 -11.06
C ARG A 361 -8.85 -34.45 -10.09
N ASN A 362 -9.13 -35.13 -8.98
CA ASN A 362 -9.92 -34.56 -7.89
C ASN A 362 -9.19 -33.34 -7.32
N LYS A 363 -9.82 -32.15 -7.37
CA LYS A 363 -9.23 -30.90 -6.90
C LYS A 363 -9.25 -30.75 -5.38
N PHE A 364 -10.06 -31.55 -4.68
CA PHE A 364 -10.14 -31.57 -3.21
C PHE A 364 -9.14 -32.54 -2.58
N GLU A 365 -8.43 -33.32 -3.39
CA GLU A 365 -7.32 -34.17 -2.93
C GLU A 365 -5.98 -33.46 -3.15
N ASP A 366 -5.03 -33.65 -2.24
CA ASP A 366 -3.68 -33.12 -2.37
C ASP A 366 -2.90 -33.95 -3.42
N PRO A 367 -2.37 -33.34 -4.51
CA PRO A 367 -1.63 -34.10 -5.52
C PRO A 367 -0.34 -34.70 -4.95
N VAL A 368 0.01 -35.91 -5.39
CA VAL A 368 1.31 -36.52 -5.07
C VAL A 368 2.35 -36.10 -6.11
N SER A 369 3.35 -35.33 -5.70
CA SER A 369 4.46 -34.90 -6.56
C SER A 369 5.71 -34.58 -5.75
N PRO A 370 6.92 -34.90 -6.24
CA PRO A 370 8.17 -34.55 -5.57
C PRO A 370 8.48 -33.04 -5.58
N PHE A 371 7.81 -32.25 -6.44
CA PHE A 371 7.97 -30.79 -6.53
C PHE A 371 6.84 -30.02 -5.82
N LEU A 372 5.87 -30.73 -5.24
CA LEU A 372 4.78 -30.08 -4.50
C LEU A 372 5.12 -30.12 -3.00
N PRO A 373 5.32 -28.98 -2.35
CA PRO A 373 5.44 -28.95 -0.90
C PRO A 373 4.17 -29.51 -0.24
N PRO A 374 4.27 -30.28 0.85
CA PRO A 374 3.10 -30.82 1.53
C PRO A 374 2.17 -29.71 2.02
N ALA A 375 0.86 -29.88 1.81
CA ALA A 375 -0.15 -29.06 2.47
C ALA A 375 -0.08 -29.25 3.99
N ILE A 376 -0.36 -28.17 4.73
CA ILE A 376 -0.40 -28.22 6.19
C ILE A 376 -1.48 -29.25 6.61
N PRO A 377 -1.19 -30.19 7.54
CA PRO A 377 -2.06 -31.35 7.77
C PRO A 377 -3.52 -31.05 8.11
N LEU A 378 -3.80 -29.98 8.87
CA LEU A 378 -5.18 -29.57 9.19
C LEU A 378 -5.89 -28.99 7.96
N TRP A 379 -5.19 -28.17 7.18
CA TRP A 379 -5.71 -27.60 5.94
C TRP A 379 -5.99 -28.66 4.87
N ARG A 380 -5.10 -29.65 4.72
CA ARG A 380 -5.33 -30.82 3.86
C ARG A 380 -6.61 -31.55 4.25
N ARG A 381 -6.73 -31.94 5.52
CA ARG A 381 -7.90 -32.64 6.05
C ARG A 381 -9.18 -31.81 5.88
N ALA A 382 -9.12 -30.50 6.12
CA ALA A 382 -10.25 -29.61 5.93
C ALA A 382 -10.69 -29.53 4.46
N LEU A 383 -9.75 -29.51 3.52
CA LEU A 383 -10.02 -29.50 2.08
C LEU A 383 -10.68 -30.81 1.62
N GLU A 384 -10.13 -31.95 2.02
CA GLU A 384 -10.63 -33.29 1.64
C GLU A 384 -12.04 -33.57 2.19
N ASN A 385 -12.38 -32.98 3.34
CA ASN A 385 -13.68 -33.17 4.01
C ASN A 385 -14.74 -32.12 3.64
N VAL A 386 -14.52 -31.28 2.62
CA VAL A 386 -15.57 -30.35 2.15
C VAL A 386 -16.76 -31.14 1.61
N ASN A 387 -17.94 -30.98 2.23
CA ASN A 387 -19.14 -31.65 1.76
C ASN A 387 -19.70 -30.95 0.50
N LEU A 388 -19.40 -31.54 -0.66
CA LEU A 388 -19.81 -31.00 -1.96
C LEU A 388 -21.32 -31.05 -2.19
N HIS A 389 -22.03 -31.97 -1.54
CA HIS A 389 -23.47 -32.20 -1.74
C HIS A 389 -24.35 -31.25 -0.90
N SER A 390 -23.83 -30.74 0.22
CA SER A 390 -24.53 -29.81 1.10
C SER A 390 -24.07 -28.35 0.90
N ALA A 391 -23.60 -28.01 -0.31
CA ALA A 391 -23.09 -26.69 -0.62
C ALA A 391 -24.17 -25.61 -0.44
N LYS A 392 -23.89 -24.59 0.37
CA LYS A 392 -24.76 -23.43 0.57
C LYS A 392 -24.25 -22.26 -0.28
N PHE A 393 -24.43 -22.36 -1.60
CA PHE A 393 -23.92 -21.35 -2.53
C PHE A 393 -24.51 -19.97 -2.22
N GLN A 394 -23.64 -18.99 -1.98
CA GLN A 394 -24.04 -17.64 -1.56
C GLN A 394 -24.56 -16.79 -2.73
N TYR A 395 -24.17 -17.15 -3.94
CA TYR A 395 -24.60 -16.48 -5.17
C TYR A 395 -25.30 -17.46 -6.10
N PRO A 396 -26.43 -17.08 -6.71
CA PRO A 396 -27.17 -17.93 -7.65
C PRO A 396 -26.39 -18.15 -8.95
N ASP A 397 -25.78 -17.08 -9.47
CA ASP A 397 -25.04 -17.10 -10.73
C ASP A 397 -23.56 -17.40 -10.53
N LEU A 398 -23.05 -18.28 -11.40
CA LEU A 398 -21.64 -18.60 -11.52
C LEU A 398 -20.99 -17.65 -12.53
N LEU A 399 -20.01 -16.87 -12.08
CA LEU A 399 -19.22 -16.01 -12.95
C LEU A 399 -17.95 -16.75 -13.40
N PRO A 400 -17.44 -16.49 -14.62
CA PRO A 400 -16.18 -17.08 -15.08
C PRO A 400 -14.99 -16.84 -14.14
N THR A 401 -14.96 -15.72 -13.42
CA THR A 401 -13.90 -15.39 -12.46
C THR A 401 -13.97 -16.19 -11.16
N ASP A 402 -15.13 -16.76 -10.79
CA ASP A 402 -15.25 -17.57 -9.57
C ASP A 402 -14.42 -18.86 -9.67
N LEU A 403 -14.34 -19.42 -10.88
CA LEU A 403 -13.52 -20.59 -11.17
C LEU A 403 -12.08 -20.25 -11.59
N GLY A 404 -11.75 -18.95 -11.65
CA GLY A 404 -10.47 -18.46 -12.11
C GLY A 404 -9.41 -18.41 -11.02
N TYR A 405 -8.16 -18.21 -11.45
CA TYR A 405 -7.00 -18.03 -10.60
C TYR A 405 -6.24 -16.77 -11.00
N VAL A 406 -5.71 -16.05 -10.01
CA VAL A 406 -4.92 -14.81 -10.19
C VAL A 406 -3.54 -15.11 -10.77
N PHE A 407 -2.97 -16.23 -10.35
CA PHE A 407 -1.76 -16.84 -10.89
C PHE A 407 -2.08 -18.28 -11.34
N PRO A 408 -1.25 -18.95 -12.15
CA PRO A 408 -1.50 -20.33 -12.54
C PRO A 408 -1.77 -21.26 -11.34
N GLU A 409 -2.69 -22.22 -11.50
CA GLU A 409 -2.94 -23.25 -10.50
C GLU A 409 -1.68 -24.15 -10.34
N PRO A 410 -1.10 -24.31 -9.13
CA PRO A 410 0.12 -25.10 -8.93
C PRO A 410 0.04 -26.51 -9.51
N ALA A 411 -1.07 -27.21 -9.29
CA ALA A 411 -1.29 -28.56 -9.82
C ALA A 411 -1.30 -28.62 -11.36
N SER A 412 -1.54 -27.50 -12.05
CA SER A 412 -1.53 -27.44 -13.52
C SER A 412 -0.12 -27.63 -14.10
N LEU A 413 0.92 -27.14 -13.41
CA LEU A 413 2.32 -27.35 -13.78
C LEU A 413 2.78 -28.78 -13.46
N LEU A 414 2.22 -29.38 -12.42
CA LEU A 414 2.59 -30.73 -11.95
C LEU A 414 1.94 -31.87 -12.74
N SER A 415 0.74 -31.65 -13.27
CA SER A 415 -0.01 -32.65 -14.05
C SER A 415 0.56 -32.96 -15.44
N ILE A 416 1.67 -32.33 -15.82
CA ILE A 416 2.30 -32.48 -17.14
C ILE A 416 3.19 -33.72 -17.13
N GLN A 417 2.80 -34.74 -17.90
CA GLN A 417 3.51 -36.02 -17.95
C GLN A 417 4.87 -35.96 -18.66
N SER A 418 5.04 -35.06 -19.64
CA SER A 418 6.30 -34.90 -20.38
C SER A 418 7.27 -34.02 -19.58
N PRO A 419 8.46 -34.52 -19.18
CA PRO A 419 9.43 -33.73 -18.42
C PRO A 419 9.87 -32.45 -19.15
N ASP A 420 10.12 -32.53 -20.46
CA ASP A 420 10.54 -31.35 -21.26
C ASP A 420 9.43 -30.31 -21.34
N ARG A 421 8.17 -30.76 -21.45
CA ARG A 421 7.02 -29.86 -21.44
C ARG A 421 6.81 -29.22 -20.07
N GLN A 422 7.02 -29.97 -19.00
CA GLN A 422 6.94 -29.45 -17.63
C GLN A 422 8.02 -28.40 -17.38
N LYS A 423 9.28 -28.67 -17.79
CA LYS A 423 10.36 -27.67 -17.79
C LYS A 423 9.99 -26.43 -18.59
N GLY A 424 9.36 -26.59 -19.75
CA GLY A 424 8.83 -25.48 -20.55
C GLY A 424 7.88 -24.59 -19.75
N PHE A 425 6.91 -25.18 -19.03
CA PHE A 425 5.95 -24.44 -18.21
C PHE A 425 6.62 -23.67 -17.06
N PHE A 426 7.58 -24.29 -16.36
CA PHE A 426 8.35 -23.61 -15.32
C PHE A 426 9.14 -22.44 -15.88
N CYS A 427 9.80 -22.64 -17.02
CA CYS A 427 10.55 -21.58 -17.70
C CYS A 427 9.62 -20.43 -18.10
N THR A 428 8.47 -20.71 -18.71
CA THR A 428 7.48 -19.67 -19.06
C THR A 428 6.95 -18.96 -17.82
N TRP A 429 6.62 -19.68 -16.75
CA TRP A 429 6.18 -19.06 -15.49
C TRP A 429 7.21 -18.05 -14.99
N LEU A 430 8.47 -18.44 -14.88
CA LEU A 430 9.53 -17.57 -14.37
C LEU A 430 9.75 -16.32 -15.24
N ARG A 431 9.61 -16.43 -16.57
CA ARG A 431 9.64 -15.26 -17.48
C ARG A 431 8.49 -14.28 -17.21
N TYR A 432 7.32 -14.80 -16.86
CA TYR A 432 6.12 -14.00 -16.59
C TYR A 432 6.01 -13.56 -15.13
N ARG A 433 6.76 -14.16 -14.20
CA ARG A 433 6.64 -13.98 -12.75
C ARG A 433 6.56 -12.50 -12.35
N HIS A 434 7.56 -11.69 -12.72
CA HIS A 434 7.58 -10.27 -12.36
C HIS A 434 6.46 -9.46 -13.04
N ALA A 435 6.13 -9.79 -14.30
CA ALA A 435 5.03 -9.14 -15.01
C ALA A 435 3.67 -9.44 -14.35
N LEU A 436 3.47 -10.68 -13.87
CA LEU A 436 2.26 -11.11 -13.20
C LEU A 436 2.10 -10.49 -11.82
N ILE A 437 3.19 -10.41 -11.05
CA ILE A 437 3.20 -9.70 -9.76
C ILE A 437 2.95 -8.20 -9.99
N TYR A 438 3.59 -7.60 -11.00
CA TYR A 438 3.37 -6.20 -11.36
C TYR A 438 1.90 -5.94 -11.75
N ARG A 439 1.28 -6.85 -12.52
CA ARG A 439 -0.13 -6.77 -12.94
C ARG A 439 -1.09 -6.65 -11.77
N VAL A 440 -0.81 -7.26 -10.63
CA VAL A 440 -1.66 -7.18 -9.42
C VAL A 440 -1.13 -6.20 -8.38
N SER A 441 -0.12 -5.39 -8.72
CA SER A 441 0.46 -4.42 -7.80
C SER A 441 -0.33 -3.12 -7.70
N SER A 442 -1.17 -2.78 -8.69
CA SER A 442 -1.89 -1.49 -8.71
C SER A 442 -3.37 -1.68 -9.02
N GLY A 443 -4.21 -0.88 -8.36
CA GLY A 443 -5.67 -0.85 -8.58
C GLY A 443 -6.10 -0.43 -9.98
N GLY A 444 -5.21 0.20 -10.76
CA GLY A 444 -5.50 0.62 -12.15
C GLY A 444 -5.36 -0.48 -13.20
N PHE A 445 -4.93 -1.69 -12.82
CA PHE A 445 -4.68 -2.78 -13.76
C PHE A 445 -5.85 -3.76 -13.88
N ASP A 446 -5.95 -4.42 -15.05
CA ASP A 446 -6.86 -5.55 -15.23
C ASP A 446 -6.29 -6.79 -14.53
N THR A 447 -6.84 -7.02 -13.34
CA THR A 447 -6.39 -8.09 -12.44
C THR A 447 -7.25 -9.33 -12.52
N GLN A 448 -8.21 -9.42 -13.46
CA GLN A 448 -9.21 -10.48 -13.40
C GLN A 448 -8.61 -11.91 -13.36
N PRO A 449 -9.15 -12.78 -12.50
CA PRO A 449 -8.78 -14.19 -12.44
C PRO A 449 -9.11 -14.89 -13.74
N MET A 450 -8.24 -15.81 -14.15
CA MET A 450 -8.40 -16.52 -15.42
C MET A 450 -8.68 -18.01 -15.22
N PRO A 451 -9.50 -18.63 -16.08
CA PRO A 451 -9.67 -20.08 -16.10
C PRO A 451 -8.34 -20.80 -16.37
N ASN A 452 -8.18 -21.99 -15.79
CA ASN A 452 -6.96 -22.81 -15.97
C ASN A 452 -6.69 -23.14 -17.46
N THR A 453 -7.72 -23.23 -18.31
CA THR A 453 -7.54 -23.42 -19.76
C THR A 453 -6.76 -22.29 -20.43
N VAL A 454 -7.01 -21.04 -20.02
CA VAL A 454 -6.29 -19.86 -20.52
C VAL A 454 -4.86 -19.86 -19.98
N TRP A 455 -4.66 -20.16 -18.70
CA TRP A 455 -3.33 -20.31 -18.11
C TRP A 455 -2.48 -21.36 -18.83
N ARG A 456 -3.06 -22.54 -19.12
CA ARG A 456 -2.36 -23.60 -19.85
C ARG A 456 -2.00 -23.18 -21.27
N ALA A 457 -2.86 -22.41 -21.95
CA ALA A 457 -2.54 -21.90 -23.28
C ALA A 457 -1.36 -20.92 -23.24
N LEU A 458 -1.33 -20.03 -22.24
CA LEU A 458 -0.25 -19.07 -22.04
C LEU A 458 1.08 -19.77 -21.71
N LEU A 459 1.08 -20.70 -20.75
CA LEU A 459 2.30 -21.37 -20.26
C LEU A 459 2.88 -22.42 -21.22
N ASN A 460 2.09 -22.94 -22.15
CA ASN A 460 2.55 -24.00 -23.07
C ASN A 460 3.39 -23.47 -24.25
N HIS A 461 3.60 -22.15 -24.35
CA HIS A 461 4.21 -21.54 -25.54
C HIS A 461 5.65 -22.01 -25.81
N ASP A 462 6.53 -21.94 -24.81
CA ASP A 462 7.96 -22.21 -25.01
C ASP A 462 8.25 -23.64 -25.47
N PHE A 463 7.45 -24.59 -24.99
CA PHE A 463 7.55 -25.98 -25.43
C PHE A 463 7.11 -26.14 -26.89
N VAL A 464 6.04 -25.45 -27.32
CA VAL A 464 5.51 -25.54 -28.69
C VAL A 464 6.46 -24.90 -29.70
N VAL A 465 7.13 -23.79 -29.34
CA VAL A 465 8.14 -23.16 -30.21
C VAL A 465 9.37 -24.06 -30.39
N LYS A 466 9.86 -24.70 -29.32
CA LYS A 466 11.02 -25.62 -29.41
C LYS A 466 10.74 -26.93 -30.15
N SER A 467 9.49 -27.39 -30.18
CA SER A 467 9.12 -28.72 -30.70
C SER A 467 8.66 -28.73 -32.17
N THR A 468 8.50 -27.59 -32.85
CA THR A 468 8.05 -27.55 -34.24
C THR A 468 9.06 -26.91 -35.19
N THR A 469 9.44 -27.61 -36.26
CA THR A 469 10.38 -27.15 -37.30
C THR A 469 9.74 -26.38 -38.46
N GLY A 470 8.42 -26.07 -38.40
CA GLY A 470 7.70 -25.33 -39.45
C GLY A 470 6.58 -24.43 -38.91
N ASP A 471 6.42 -23.26 -39.54
CA ASP A 471 5.47 -22.16 -39.26
C ASP A 471 5.51 -21.60 -37.82
N THR A 472 6.71 -21.44 -37.27
CA THR A 472 7.00 -20.82 -35.97
C THR A 472 6.55 -19.36 -35.90
N GLN A 473 6.56 -18.64 -37.02
CA GLN A 473 6.26 -17.20 -37.08
C GLN A 473 4.78 -16.88 -36.75
N THR A 474 3.81 -17.63 -37.31
CA THR A 474 2.37 -17.39 -37.06
C THR A 474 1.95 -17.75 -35.63
N ARG A 475 2.64 -18.69 -34.99
CA ARG A 475 2.34 -19.15 -33.61
C ARG A 475 2.97 -18.25 -32.55
N SER A 476 4.23 -17.84 -32.75
CA SER A 476 4.90 -16.82 -31.93
C SER A 476 4.10 -15.51 -31.95
N GLN A 477 3.58 -15.12 -33.13
CA GLN A 477 2.69 -13.96 -33.26
C GLN A 477 1.40 -14.09 -32.42
N LYS A 478 0.69 -15.24 -32.49
CA LYS A 478 -0.53 -15.46 -31.71
C LYS A 478 -0.30 -15.43 -30.19
N HIS A 479 0.83 -15.95 -29.72
CA HIS A 479 1.17 -15.87 -28.30
C HIS A 479 1.54 -14.45 -27.89
N ARG A 480 2.27 -13.72 -28.74
CA ARG A 480 2.57 -12.31 -28.50
C ARG A 480 1.30 -11.47 -28.42
N GLU A 481 0.32 -11.72 -29.29
CA GLU A 481 -1.02 -11.11 -29.21
C GLU A 481 -1.72 -11.46 -27.90
N MET A 482 -1.73 -12.74 -27.49
CA MET A 482 -2.28 -13.17 -26.21
C MET A 482 -1.60 -12.48 -25.01
N ALA A 483 -0.28 -12.35 -25.02
CA ALA A 483 0.48 -11.66 -23.98
C ALA A 483 0.19 -10.16 -23.95
N LYS A 484 0.08 -9.50 -25.12
CA LYS A 484 -0.31 -8.10 -25.25
C LYS A 484 -1.71 -7.85 -24.69
N ASP A 485 -2.68 -8.68 -25.07
CA ASP A 485 -4.05 -8.56 -24.57
C ASP A 485 -4.09 -8.78 -23.05
N PHE A 486 -3.34 -9.77 -22.56
CA PHE A 486 -3.30 -10.13 -21.16
C PHE A 486 -2.61 -9.09 -20.26
N LEU A 487 -1.54 -8.46 -20.76
CA LEU A 487 -0.78 -7.43 -20.04
C LEU A 487 -1.13 -6.02 -20.49
N LYS A 488 -2.25 -5.82 -21.20
CA LYS A 488 -2.59 -4.55 -21.84
C LYS A 488 -2.53 -3.37 -20.87
N SER A 489 -3.16 -3.47 -19.71
CA SER A 489 -3.16 -2.40 -18.71
C SER A 489 -1.76 -2.09 -18.15
N CYS A 490 -0.85 -3.07 -18.16
CA CYS A 490 0.55 -2.87 -17.80
C CYS A 490 1.31 -2.14 -18.91
N LEU A 491 1.03 -2.49 -20.18
CA LEU A 491 1.64 -1.92 -21.38
C LEU A 491 1.13 -0.49 -21.69
N ASP A 492 -0.04 -0.12 -21.19
CA ASP A 492 -0.57 1.25 -21.27
C ASP A 492 0.21 2.22 -20.35
N VAL A 493 1.06 1.70 -19.45
CA VAL A 493 1.93 2.50 -18.58
C VAL A 493 3.18 2.94 -19.35
N GLU A 494 3.49 4.24 -19.26
CA GLU A 494 4.64 4.82 -19.94
C GLU A 494 5.96 4.14 -19.55
N GLY A 495 6.75 3.80 -20.57
CA GLY A 495 8.05 3.15 -20.43
C GLY A 495 7.98 1.65 -20.18
N VAL A 496 6.80 1.04 -20.14
CA VAL A 496 6.62 -0.41 -20.05
C VAL A 496 6.37 -0.97 -21.44
N GLU A 497 7.18 -1.96 -21.85
CA GLU A 497 7.09 -2.56 -23.17
C GLU A 497 7.12 -4.09 -23.10
N LEU A 498 6.58 -4.75 -24.11
CA LEU A 498 6.68 -6.20 -24.22
C LEU A 498 8.04 -6.56 -24.84
N GLY A 499 8.84 -7.34 -24.12
CA GLY A 499 10.11 -7.88 -24.60
C GLY A 499 9.95 -8.81 -25.80
N ASP A 500 11.05 -9.06 -26.51
CA ASP A 500 11.08 -9.99 -27.63
C ASP A 500 11.02 -11.45 -27.12
N PRO A 501 10.00 -12.25 -27.50
CA PRO A 501 9.89 -13.65 -27.10
C PRO A 501 11.05 -14.53 -27.61
N ASP A 502 11.63 -14.18 -28.75
CA ASP A 502 12.62 -15.00 -29.47
C ASP A 502 14.08 -14.53 -29.24
N GLY A 503 14.27 -13.55 -28.35
CA GLY A 503 15.59 -13.10 -27.93
C GLY A 503 16.36 -14.22 -27.23
N SER A 504 17.39 -14.74 -27.89
CA SER A 504 18.20 -15.92 -27.53
C SER A 504 18.92 -15.89 -26.17
N ARG A 505 18.62 -14.95 -25.24
CA ARG A 505 19.26 -14.82 -23.92
C ARG A 505 18.38 -14.16 -22.83
N LEU A 506 17.09 -14.45 -22.74
CA LEU A 506 16.40 -14.26 -21.44
C LEU A 506 16.92 -15.37 -20.50
N GLN A 507 18.05 -15.11 -19.83
CA GLN A 507 18.54 -15.98 -18.76
C GLN A 507 17.53 -15.93 -17.62
N VAL A 508 16.64 -16.91 -17.61
CA VAL A 508 15.69 -17.11 -16.53
C VAL A 508 16.48 -17.61 -15.34
N SER A 509 16.30 -16.97 -14.20
CA SER A 509 16.94 -17.39 -12.95
C SER A 509 15.91 -17.53 -11.84
N TRP A 510 16.24 -18.37 -10.88
CA TRP A 510 15.54 -18.47 -9.61
C TRP A 510 16.57 -18.34 -8.50
N ASN A 511 16.35 -17.38 -7.60
CA ASN A 511 17.20 -17.16 -6.44
C ASN A 511 18.71 -17.05 -6.75
N GLY A 512 19.07 -16.46 -7.89
CA GLY A 512 20.45 -16.29 -8.34
C GLY A 512 21.06 -17.49 -9.10
N LYS A 513 20.33 -18.62 -9.22
CA LYS A 513 20.71 -19.77 -10.05
C LYS A 513 20.08 -19.67 -11.43
N THR A 514 20.80 -20.08 -12.47
CA THR A 514 20.22 -20.16 -13.82
C THR A 514 19.21 -21.30 -13.89
N PHE A 515 18.27 -21.25 -14.84
CA PHE A 515 17.22 -22.27 -14.99
C PHE A 515 17.79 -23.69 -15.19
N GLU A 516 18.93 -23.79 -15.87
CA GLU A 516 19.63 -25.04 -16.13
C GLU A 516 20.25 -25.65 -14.86
N ASP A 517 20.60 -24.80 -13.88
CA ASP A 517 21.23 -25.20 -12.62
C ASP A 517 20.22 -25.52 -11.50
N LEU A 518 18.91 -25.44 -11.78
CA LEU A 518 17.87 -25.66 -10.77
C LEU A 518 17.74 -27.13 -10.37
N GLY A 519 17.80 -27.36 -9.06
CA GLY A 519 17.57 -28.65 -8.43
C GLY A 519 16.12 -28.87 -8.03
N LYS A 520 15.85 -30.03 -7.42
CA LYS A 520 14.52 -30.41 -6.92
C LYS A 520 13.95 -29.37 -5.95
N ASP A 521 14.76 -28.94 -4.99
CA ASP A 521 14.36 -27.99 -3.95
C ASP A 521 13.96 -26.63 -4.55
N ASP A 522 14.69 -26.17 -5.58
CA ASP A 522 14.36 -24.93 -6.29
C ASP A 522 12.98 -25.02 -6.99
N PHE A 523 12.64 -26.18 -7.58
CA PHE A 523 11.30 -26.38 -8.15
C PHE A 523 10.20 -26.45 -7.09
N GLU A 524 10.50 -27.02 -5.92
CA GLU A 524 9.59 -27.01 -4.77
C GLU A 524 9.32 -25.58 -4.28
N GLU A 525 10.36 -24.75 -4.17
CA GLU A 525 10.28 -23.33 -3.83
C GLU A 525 9.42 -22.53 -4.83
N ILE A 526 9.58 -22.77 -6.14
CA ILE A 526 8.78 -22.11 -7.18
C ILE A 526 7.29 -22.46 -7.05
N ILE A 527 6.98 -23.74 -6.81
CA ILE A 527 5.59 -24.19 -6.62
C ILE A 527 5.01 -23.68 -5.30
N TRP A 528 5.83 -23.61 -4.25
CA TRP A 528 5.45 -23.00 -2.98
C TRP A 528 5.06 -21.54 -3.17
N GLU A 529 5.89 -20.73 -3.82
CA GLU A 529 5.59 -19.32 -4.10
C GLU A 529 4.27 -19.17 -4.85
N LEU A 530 4.07 -19.98 -5.89
CA LEU A 530 2.86 -19.94 -6.70
C LEU A 530 1.61 -20.31 -5.89
N ALA A 531 1.73 -21.28 -4.97
CA ALA A 531 0.65 -21.65 -4.06
C ALA A 531 0.36 -20.53 -3.04
N GLU A 532 1.41 -19.96 -2.45
CA GLU A 532 1.34 -18.90 -1.46
C GLU A 532 0.72 -17.61 -2.03
N LEU A 533 1.16 -17.18 -3.22
CA LEU A 533 0.58 -16.02 -3.92
C LEU A 533 -0.91 -16.24 -4.22
N ASN A 534 -1.32 -17.42 -4.69
CA ASN A 534 -2.74 -17.71 -4.90
C ASN A 534 -3.52 -17.72 -3.58
N PHE A 535 -3.00 -18.36 -2.52
CA PHE A 535 -3.66 -18.39 -1.21
C PHE A 535 -3.90 -16.98 -0.65
N ARG A 536 -2.90 -16.09 -0.74
CA ARG A 536 -3.00 -14.70 -0.27
C ARG A 536 -4.13 -13.92 -0.95
N PHE A 537 -4.23 -14.00 -2.28
CA PHE A 537 -5.29 -13.33 -3.03
C PHE A 537 -6.65 -14.03 -2.88
N GLU A 538 -6.68 -15.34 -2.70
CA GLU A 538 -7.92 -16.08 -2.40
C GLU A 538 -8.48 -15.73 -1.02
N LEU A 539 -7.63 -15.56 -0.01
CA LEU A 539 -8.01 -15.10 1.31
C LEU A 539 -8.57 -13.67 1.26
N LEU A 540 -7.87 -12.75 0.57
CA LEU A 540 -8.35 -11.37 0.35
C LEU A 540 -9.74 -11.36 -0.32
N ALA A 541 -9.91 -12.14 -1.37
CA ALA A 541 -11.14 -12.19 -2.15
C ALA A 541 -12.30 -12.81 -1.38
N LEU A 542 -12.03 -13.89 -0.64
CA LEU A 542 -13.03 -14.51 0.22
C LEU A 542 -13.46 -13.55 1.32
N ASP A 543 -12.50 -12.89 1.96
CA ASP A 543 -12.79 -11.91 3.00
C ASP A 543 -13.71 -10.79 2.49
N SER A 544 -13.36 -10.24 1.33
CA SER A 544 -14.15 -9.16 0.73
C SER A 544 -15.56 -9.60 0.37
N ARG A 545 -15.74 -10.80 -0.20
CA ARG A 545 -17.07 -11.34 -0.51
C ARG A 545 -17.87 -11.69 0.74
N ALA A 546 -17.23 -12.23 1.77
CA ALA A 546 -17.87 -12.68 2.99
C ALA A 546 -18.32 -11.51 3.87
N THR A 547 -17.69 -10.34 3.75
CA THR A 547 -18.05 -9.12 4.49
C THR A 547 -18.83 -8.11 3.64
N ASN A 548 -18.68 -8.18 2.30
CA ASN A 548 -19.06 -7.15 1.33
C ASN A 548 -18.34 -5.82 1.58
N GLU A 549 -17.06 -5.90 1.94
CA GLU A 549 -16.18 -4.76 2.23
C GLU A 549 -14.81 -4.99 1.59
N SER A 550 -14.17 -3.94 1.04
CA SER A 550 -12.83 -4.02 0.43
C SER A 550 -11.91 -2.89 0.92
N SER A 551 -12.14 -2.39 2.13
CA SER A 551 -11.41 -1.26 2.72
C SER A 551 -9.94 -1.61 2.99
N ALA A 552 -9.09 -0.59 3.05
CA ALA A 552 -7.68 -0.76 3.43
C ALA A 552 -7.53 -1.40 4.82
N SER A 553 -8.42 -1.08 5.76
CA SER A 553 -8.46 -1.68 7.10
C SER A 553 -8.74 -3.19 7.07
N ARG A 554 -9.60 -3.67 6.16
CA ARG A 554 -9.78 -5.12 5.93
C ARG A 554 -8.51 -5.77 5.40
N GLN A 555 -7.84 -5.13 4.43
CA GLN A 555 -6.58 -5.67 3.89
C GLN A 555 -5.49 -5.77 4.96
N GLU A 556 -5.43 -4.84 5.90
CA GLU A 556 -4.52 -4.90 7.04
C GLU A 556 -4.78 -6.14 7.93
N LEU A 557 -6.05 -6.50 8.16
CA LEU A 557 -6.40 -7.74 8.86
C LEU A 557 -5.95 -8.98 8.10
N VAL A 558 -6.08 -8.99 6.77
CA VAL A 558 -5.57 -10.08 5.92
C VAL A 558 -4.04 -10.18 6.04
N LEU A 559 -3.33 -9.06 5.99
CA LEU A 559 -1.87 -9.04 6.13
C LEU A 559 -1.40 -9.56 7.50
N LYS A 560 -2.17 -9.35 8.58
CA LYS A 560 -1.89 -9.91 9.92
C LYS A 560 -1.98 -11.44 9.96
N CYS A 561 -2.66 -12.07 8.99
CA CYS A 561 -2.73 -13.52 8.87
C CYS A 561 -1.50 -14.14 8.17
N LEU A 562 -0.61 -13.31 7.62
CA LEU A 562 0.54 -13.72 6.82
C LEU A 562 1.85 -13.40 7.55
N PRO A 563 2.91 -14.24 7.40
CA PRO A 563 4.21 -13.95 7.98
C PRO A 563 4.68 -12.52 7.64
N ARG A 564 5.10 -11.78 8.68
CA ARG A 564 5.74 -10.47 8.50
C ARG A 564 7.25 -10.67 8.50
N THR A 565 7.92 -10.12 7.50
CA THR A 565 9.39 -10.05 7.50
C THR A 565 9.85 -8.95 8.47
N SER A 566 11.15 -8.89 8.73
CA SER A 566 11.78 -7.78 9.45
C SER A 566 11.43 -6.39 8.90
N LEU A 567 11.01 -6.32 7.63
CA LEU A 567 10.68 -5.09 6.93
C LEU A 567 9.19 -4.83 6.74
N GLY A 568 8.30 -5.81 6.89
CA GLY A 568 6.87 -5.62 6.70
C GLY A 568 6.16 -6.81 6.09
N ALA A 569 4.89 -6.61 5.71
CA ALA A 569 4.03 -7.62 5.09
C ALA A 569 3.57 -7.20 3.69
N SER A 570 3.33 -8.18 2.81
CA SER A 570 2.78 -7.91 1.48
C SER A 570 1.99 -9.08 0.91
N LEU A 571 0.91 -8.82 0.17
CA LEU A 571 0.22 -9.86 -0.62
C LEU A 571 1.03 -10.30 -1.85
N LEU A 572 2.02 -9.51 -2.25
CA LEU A 572 2.79 -9.70 -3.48
C LEU A 572 4.16 -10.38 -3.25
N VAL A 573 4.59 -10.48 -1.99
CA VAL A 573 5.91 -11.01 -1.62
C VAL A 573 5.73 -12.31 -0.84
N ALA A 574 5.79 -13.44 -1.54
CA ALA A 574 5.92 -14.74 -0.91
C ALA A 574 7.41 -15.00 -0.62
N ASP A 575 7.90 -14.47 0.51
CA ASP A 575 9.29 -14.62 0.91
C ASP A 575 9.60 -16.05 1.35
N LEU A 576 10.59 -16.68 0.69
CA LEU A 576 11.03 -18.03 0.97
C LEU A 576 11.58 -18.18 2.40
N GLY A 577 12.18 -17.13 2.98
CA GLY A 577 12.65 -17.15 4.37
C GLY A 577 11.52 -17.39 5.38
N SER A 578 10.30 -17.01 5.00
CA SER A 578 9.08 -17.15 5.81
C SER A 578 8.26 -18.42 5.51
N ALA A 579 8.72 -19.29 4.61
CA ALA A 579 7.89 -20.37 4.05
C ALA A 579 7.40 -21.41 5.07
N ASN A 580 8.14 -21.56 6.17
CA ASN A 580 7.82 -22.47 7.27
C ASN A 580 7.40 -21.73 8.55
N GLN A 581 7.05 -20.44 8.43
CA GLN A 581 6.58 -19.59 9.52
C GLN A 581 5.07 -19.34 9.41
N GLY A 582 4.51 -18.56 10.34
CA GLY A 582 3.10 -18.22 10.33
C GLY A 582 2.21 -19.44 10.53
N LEU A 583 1.17 -19.57 9.72
CA LEU A 583 0.30 -20.76 9.71
C LEU A 583 1.09 -22.05 9.45
N ALA A 584 2.24 -21.98 8.76
CA ALA A 584 3.10 -23.12 8.51
C ALA A 584 4.06 -23.44 9.68
N GLY A 585 4.06 -22.66 10.76
CA GLY A 585 4.91 -22.87 11.94
C GLY A 585 4.68 -24.23 12.63
N THR A 586 5.76 -24.84 13.12
CA THR A 586 5.70 -26.14 13.81
C THR A 586 5.35 -26.01 15.28
N SER A 587 5.72 -24.91 15.92
CA SER A 587 5.39 -24.60 17.31
C SER A 587 4.20 -23.65 17.43
N TRP A 588 3.51 -23.68 18.57
CA TRP A 588 2.45 -22.70 18.88
C TRP A 588 2.98 -21.28 19.04
N ALA A 589 4.24 -21.11 19.46
CA ALA A 589 4.88 -19.81 19.55
C ALA A 589 4.98 -19.14 18.16
N ASP A 590 5.23 -19.93 17.12
CA ASP A 590 5.37 -19.42 15.75
C ASP A 590 4.03 -19.19 15.06
N ARG A 591 3.05 -20.10 15.27
CA ARG A 591 1.77 -20.07 14.52
C ARG A 591 0.61 -19.37 15.24
N GLY A 592 0.66 -19.26 16.56
CA GLY A 592 -0.49 -18.86 17.38
C GLY A 592 -1.05 -17.49 17.03
N ASP A 593 -0.19 -16.47 16.89
CA ASP A 593 -0.61 -15.11 16.53
C ASP A 593 -1.36 -15.07 15.18
N TYR A 594 -0.96 -15.90 14.23
CA TYR A 594 -1.57 -15.98 12.89
C TYR A 594 -2.90 -16.73 12.90
N VAL A 595 -3.03 -17.78 13.71
CA VAL A 595 -4.30 -18.48 13.95
C VAL A 595 -5.32 -17.51 14.57
N LEU A 596 -4.90 -16.71 15.55
CA LEU A 596 -5.77 -15.72 16.19
C LEU A 596 -6.10 -14.54 15.26
N ALA A 597 -5.17 -14.10 14.41
CA ALA A 597 -5.44 -13.11 13.38
C ALA A 597 -6.48 -13.61 12.37
N LEU A 598 -6.33 -14.84 11.87
CA LEU A 598 -7.28 -15.45 10.93
C LEU A 598 -8.65 -15.68 11.59
N ARG A 599 -8.69 -16.06 12.87
CA ARG A 599 -9.94 -16.08 13.66
C ARG A 599 -10.62 -14.71 13.67
N LYS A 600 -9.89 -13.63 14.00
CA LYS A 600 -10.44 -12.27 14.06
C LYS A 600 -10.94 -11.80 12.68
N LEU A 601 -10.26 -12.20 11.60
CA LEU A 601 -10.70 -11.94 10.24
C LEU A 601 -12.06 -12.62 9.97
N MET A 602 -12.14 -13.92 10.23
CA MET A 602 -13.30 -14.78 9.94
C MET A 602 -14.50 -14.54 10.85
N SER A 603 -14.31 -14.00 12.06
CA SER A 603 -15.42 -13.75 13.01
C SER A 603 -16.47 -12.78 12.49
N SER A 604 -16.08 -11.91 11.55
CA SER A 604 -16.92 -10.90 10.91
C SER A 604 -17.60 -11.37 9.62
N TRP A 605 -17.34 -12.60 9.17
CA TRP A 605 -17.92 -13.13 7.94
C TRP A 605 -19.43 -13.36 8.08
N ARG A 606 -20.16 -13.14 6.98
CA ARG A 606 -21.60 -13.40 6.90
C ARG A 606 -21.89 -14.90 6.88
N GLY A 607 -23.06 -15.26 7.40
CA GLY A 607 -23.54 -16.63 7.44
C GLY A 607 -23.27 -17.31 8.79
N GLU A 608 -23.28 -18.65 8.75
CA GLU A 608 -23.14 -19.49 9.94
C GLU A 608 -21.66 -19.64 10.31
N VAL A 609 -21.15 -18.68 11.08
CA VAL A 609 -19.78 -18.71 11.62
C VAL A 609 -19.76 -19.49 12.95
N PRO A 610 -18.91 -20.52 13.10
CA PRO A 610 -18.81 -21.32 14.32
C PRO A 610 -18.59 -20.49 15.60
N PRO A 611 -19.22 -20.86 16.74
CA PRO A 611 -19.14 -20.08 17.98
C PRO A 611 -17.71 -19.81 18.46
N ILE A 612 -16.82 -20.80 18.41
CA ILE A 612 -15.42 -20.66 18.85
C ILE A 612 -14.64 -19.59 18.06
N ILE A 613 -15.00 -19.34 16.80
CA ILE A 613 -14.39 -18.28 15.99
C ILE A 613 -14.85 -16.89 16.45
N LYS A 614 -16.12 -16.77 16.87
CA LYS A 614 -16.70 -15.52 17.40
C LYS A 614 -16.27 -15.18 18.82
N MET A 615 -15.74 -16.15 19.58
CA MET A 615 -15.33 -15.91 20.96
C MET A 615 -14.24 -14.84 21.04
N GLU A 616 -14.47 -13.80 21.85
CA GLU A 616 -13.48 -12.78 22.17
C GLU A 616 -12.88 -13.05 23.54
N LYS A 617 -11.72 -13.71 23.55
CA LYS A 617 -10.95 -13.98 24.76
C LYS A 617 -9.48 -13.64 24.56
N VAL A 618 -8.87 -13.19 25.66
CA VAL A 618 -7.45 -12.81 25.69
C VAL A 618 -6.55 -14.03 25.86
N PHE A 619 -7.02 -15.07 26.55
CA PHE A 619 -6.24 -16.26 26.88
C PHE A 619 -6.83 -17.49 26.19
N TRP A 620 -5.99 -18.27 25.54
CA TRP A 620 -6.33 -19.53 24.89
C TRP A 620 -5.42 -20.63 25.44
N SER A 621 -5.97 -21.71 25.98
CA SER A 621 -5.17 -22.90 26.24
C SER A 621 -4.70 -23.51 24.90
N LEU A 622 -3.65 -24.33 24.93
CA LEU A 622 -3.17 -24.98 23.70
C LEU A 622 -4.23 -25.94 23.11
N GLU A 623 -5.05 -26.56 23.94
CA GLU A 623 -6.15 -27.43 23.52
C GLU A 623 -7.25 -26.62 22.82
N GLU A 624 -7.66 -25.50 23.42
CA GLU A 624 -8.66 -24.61 22.82
C GLU A 624 -8.15 -23.98 21.52
N ALA A 625 -6.87 -23.64 21.45
CA ALA A 625 -6.24 -23.12 20.24
C ALA A 625 -6.19 -24.18 19.13
N ALA A 626 -5.92 -25.45 19.47
CA ALA A 626 -5.94 -26.57 18.53
C ALA A 626 -7.36 -26.84 17.99
N GLU A 627 -8.37 -26.83 18.87
CA GLU A 627 -9.78 -26.94 18.48
C GLU A 627 -10.18 -25.78 17.55
N LEU A 628 -9.80 -24.55 17.91
CA LEU A 628 -10.03 -23.37 17.09
C LEU A 628 -9.42 -23.54 15.69
N GLU A 629 -8.16 -23.96 15.59
CA GLU A 629 -7.47 -24.13 14.31
C GLU A 629 -8.18 -25.16 13.42
N GLU A 630 -8.61 -26.29 13.99
CA GLU A 630 -9.36 -27.31 13.28
C GLU A 630 -10.71 -26.78 12.75
N VAL A 631 -11.48 -26.10 13.60
CA VAL A 631 -12.78 -25.52 13.21
C VAL A 631 -12.61 -24.42 12.17
N MET A 632 -11.58 -23.58 12.32
CA MET A 632 -11.27 -22.47 11.43
C MET A 632 -10.89 -22.96 10.03
N THR A 633 -9.99 -23.93 9.91
CA THR A 633 -9.60 -24.48 8.59
C THR A 633 -10.78 -25.11 7.85
N ARG A 634 -11.64 -25.86 8.56
CA ARG A 634 -12.89 -26.42 7.99
C ARG A 634 -13.84 -25.31 7.55
N HIS A 635 -14.01 -24.28 8.37
CA HIS A 635 -14.87 -23.14 8.04
C HIS A 635 -14.34 -22.39 6.81
N TYR A 636 -13.03 -22.18 6.69
CA TYR A 636 -12.41 -21.54 5.53
C TYR A 636 -12.69 -22.32 4.25
N CYS A 637 -12.32 -23.61 4.19
CA CYS A 637 -12.47 -24.42 2.98
C CYS A 637 -13.93 -24.53 2.52
N THR A 638 -14.85 -24.72 3.48
CA THR A 638 -16.30 -24.79 3.19
C THR A 638 -16.83 -23.45 2.69
N THR A 639 -16.47 -22.34 3.36
CA THR A 639 -16.93 -21.00 2.99
C THR A 639 -16.37 -20.61 1.63
N PHE A 640 -15.10 -20.89 1.36
CA PHE A 640 -14.50 -20.67 0.04
C PHE A 640 -15.29 -21.42 -1.06
N TYR A 641 -15.56 -22.71 -0.86
CA TYR A 641 -16.35 -23.49 -1.82
C TYR A 641 -17.76 -22.93 -2.04
N ASN A 642 -18.43 -22.46 -0.97
CA ASN A 642 -19.75 -21.83 -1.05
C ASN A 642 -19.75 -20.51 -1.85
N TYR A 643 -18.64 -19.76 -1.86
CA TYR A 643 -18.51 -18.50 -2.59
C TYR A 643 -17.94 -18.64 -4.00
N PHE A 644 -17.04 -19.59 -4.24
CA PHE A 644 -16.26 -19.72 -5.48
C PHE A 644 -16.57 -20.98 -6.29
N ARG A 645 -17.25 -21.97 -5.70
CA ARG A 645 -17.60 -23.27 -6.32
C ARG A 645 -16.40 -24.09 -6.84
N ARG A 646 -15.21 -23.80 -6.33
CA ARG A 646 -13.99 -24.59 -6.56
C ARG A 646 -13.23 -24.78 -5.26
N ALA A 647 -12.33 -25.75 -5.25
CA ALA A 647 -11.36 -25.94 -4.17
C ALA A 647 -10.47 -24.69 -4.01
N PRO A 648 -10.23 -24.20 -2.78
CA PRO A 648 -9.17 -23.22 -2.53
C PRO A 648 -7.79 -23.83 -2.72
N ILE A 649 -6.81 -22.97 -3.00
CA ILE A 649 -5.40 -23.28 -2.77
C ILE A 649 -5.13 -23.16 -1.27
N VAL A 650 -4.65 -24.23 -0.66
CA VAL A 650 -4.35 -24.29 0.78
C VAL A 650 -2.87 -23.97 1.05
N PRO A 651 -2.55 -23.38 2.21
CA PRO A 651 -1.18 -23.07 2.59
C PRO A 651 -0.33 -24.34 2.74
N ARG A 652 0.95 -24.22 2.40
CA ARG A 652 1.91 -25.33 2.29
C ARG A 652 3.20 -25.01 3.05
N ARG A 653 3.91 -26.07 3.45
CA ARG A 653 5.21 -25.99 4.13
C ARG A 653 6.29 -26.58 3.21
N LEU A 654 7.42 -25.90 3.05
CA LEU A 654 8.56 -26.46 2.33
C LEU A 654 9.12 -27.67 3.08
N SER A 655 9.55 -28.69 2.33
CA SER A 655 10.12 -29.91 2.90
C SER A 655 11.56 -29.74 3.41
N HIS A 656 12.22 -28.65 3.04
CA HIS A 656 13.59 -28.31 3.38
C HIS A 656 13.70 -26.94 4.08
N ILE A 657 14.84 -26.66 4.71
CA ILE A 657 15.15 -25.36 5.32
C ILE A 657 15.81 -24.48 4.26
N VAL A 658 15.23 -23.30 4.03
CA VAL A 658 15.78 -22.32 3.08
C VAL A 658 16.96 -21.60 3.73
N SER A 659 18.01 -21.33 2.95
CA SER A 659 19.23 -20.65 3.43
C SER A 659 19.03 -19.22 3.93
N ARG A 660 17.88 -18.60 3.62
CA ARG A 660 17.49 -17.23 4.01
C ARG A 660 16.50 -17.20 5.16
N TYR A 661 16.48 -18.22 6.01
CA TYR A 661 15.62 -18.25 7.18
C TYR A 661 15.89 -17.01 8.06
N GLU A 662 14.90 -16.13 8.20
CA GLU A 662 14.93 -15.04 9.18
C GLU A 662 14.21 -15.51 10.43
N ASP A 663 14.78 -15.28 11.61
CA ASP A 663 14.03 -15.49 12.85
C ASP A 663 12.79 -14.58 12.85
N PRO A 664 11.63 -15.07 13.31
CA PRO A 664 10.45 -14.23 13.43
C PRO A 664 10.77 -13.01 14.30
N PRO A 665 10.25 -11.81 13.97
CA PRO A 665 10.53 -10.61 14.72
C PRO A 665 10.21 -10.81 16.21
N SER A 666 11.06 -10.27 17.08
CA SER A 666 10.95 -10.45 18.53
C SER A 666 9.52 -10.16 19.00
N ALA A 667 8.87 -11.16 19.58
CA ALA A 667 7.53 -11.00 20.13
C ALA A 667 7.56 -9.92 21.21
N ILE A 668 6.49 -9.10 21.27
CA ILE A 668 6.25 -8.21 22.42
C ILE A 668 6.37 -9.04 23.70
N THR A 669 7.27 -8.64 24.59
CA THR A 669 7.48 -9.30 25.88
C THR A 669 6.21 -9.19 26.70
N ILE A 670 5.50 -10.30 26.88
CA ILE A 670 4.35 -10.37 27.79
C ILE A 670 4.92 -10.30 29.22
N ILE A 671 4.39 -9.37 30.02
CA ILE A 671 4.92 -9.04 31.35
C ILE A 671 4.83 -10.23 32.34
N ASP A 672 4.00 -11.24 32.04
CA ASP A 672 3.93 -12.52 32.77
C ASP A 672 3.35 -13.66 31.89
N PRO A 673 4.20 -14.41 31.14
CA PRO A 673 3.74 -15.50 30.29
C PRO A 673 3.49 -16.76 31.12
N ARG A 674 2.22 -17.17 31.23
CA ARG A 674 1.83 -18.47 31.78
C ARG A 674 2.22 -19.58 30.80
N PRO A 675 2.79 -20.69 31.28
CA PRO A 675 3.11 -21.82 30.41
C PRO A 675 1.83 -22.37 29.76
N ASN A 676 1.94 -22.79 28.49
CA ASN A 676 0.85 -23.40 27.72
C ASN A 676 -0.38 -22.50 27.51
N ILE A 677 -0.21 -21.18 27.54
CA ILE A 677 -1.26 -20.21 27.21
C ILE A 677 -0.82 -19.34 26.04
N LEU A 678 -1.69 -19.22 25.04
CA LEU A 678 -1.56 -18.28 23.94
C LEU A 678 -2.35 -17.01 24.25
N TYR A 679 -1.72 -15.86 24.01
CA TYR A 679 -2.29 -14.54 24.31
C TYR A 679 -2.76 -13.85 23.03
N ASP A 680 -4.05 -13.51 22.97
CA ASP A 680 -4.61 -12.73 21.87
C ASP A 680 -4.25 -11.25 22.03
N LYS A 681 -3.11 -10.87 21.42
CA LYS A 681 -2.59 -9.50 21.41
C LYS A 681 -3.53 -8.51 20.69
N LEU A 682 -4.34 -8.98 19.73
CA LEU A 682 -5.31 -8.14 19.02
C LEU A 682 -6.48 -7.78 19.94
N THR A 683 -6.94 -8.75 20.73
CA THR A 683 -7.98 -8.50 21.74
C THR A 683 -7.42 -7.69 22.91
N LEU A 684 -6.17 -7.93 23.34
CA LEU A 684 -5.50 -7.17 24.40
C LEU A 684 -5.38 -5.68 24.06
N SER A 685 -4.87 -5.36 22.85
CA SER A 685 -4.69 -3.98 22.39
C SER A 685 -6.00 -3.20 22.27
N SER A 686 -7.11 -3.87 21.97
CA SER A 686 -8.44 -3.22 21.92
C SER A 686 -9.04 -2.87 23.29
N ARG A 687 -8.45 -3.39 24.38
CA ARG A 687 -8.95 -3.21 25.77
C ARG A 687 -8.08 -2.29 26.62
N ILE A 688 -6.94 -1.82 26.09
CA ILE A 688 -6.10 -0.84 26.75
C ILE A 688 -6.58 0.54 26.28
N PRO A 689 -7.06 1.42 27.18
CA PRO A 689 -7.65 2.70 26.84
C PRO A 689 -6.67 3.71 26.24
#